data_AF-A0A133P912-F1
#
_entry.id   AF-A0A133P912-F1
#
_cell.length_a   1.000
_cell.length_b   1.000
_cell.length_c   1.000
_cell.angle_alpha   90.00
_cell.angle_beta   90.00
_cell.angle_gamma   90.00
#
_symmetry.space_group_name_H-M   'P 1'
#
loop_
_entity.id
_entity.type
_entity.pdbx_description
1 polymer ?
#
loop_
_entity_poly.entity_id
_entity_poly.type
_entity_poly.pdbx_seq_one_letter_code
_entity_poly.pdbx_strand_id
1 'polypeptide(L)'
;MGIVEKPNAEISISAGIVPKSVNKKAPSYVPVAPAGTLPPFEPKLITPPNKPEEITVTEPTTFDPPNIRFKGGGFPQGPGIGMPKTNIIIQNYEKYSTPNGVFKIEVGTSGTSWKGTLKAESTTDPSKNGNLTDGSTTSKLNAFINELRDHNATISGDYVMTNKGGVGDTNRNITFLSHNPAGVGTPGYQGKDQAGSKTATFDGTLTLHGTPTAFTGSTASSDVTIGVEHQLFSKGNKGAYSIFENKGIINLASGNNWVGILIDIEEWGDNSNNDIPNNTERLPHKTINNGEIIINSKNSIGIDYGQYTNRYFKSDLTVGDVIVKGTNNYGLRMADIYPNNKYYFDKGVTIQSGGENKKILVEGEENVGVSIAKFLSSTKNSNPIANISKLNIGVNGNKTVGFLRNKDYSDNNINDMILNDTTMGTFSFGDNAENSTLIRSDKYGITIAKNITVDKGKEGNSFAQVLGEGKITNNAKLESKGRIKFTGLIAKGKIVNKGITNYSTITNTGTIEITGNGSGNVGMAALGDGNIVNSGTVTVTGNGDKKVGIYNIGNKAEIKDGSQINVSGNSTTGIFNKTIMNIDGKVTINAKDGSTGIYSSGGTITSTSGNNLKITVTGSSKKGLGVYVENTNADLTGADINVVKGEAGVAAYGSGTQLNLTGATLKYDGDGYAVYSDGNGKINLTNSKIELRGKSALMEIDLSLPVSSRPITTTNTDVKVFSNDVVAINATNLGTKNLSTLSALKSQLGVNITAGTEGRKTFNYKELAIENGEINFDVTSDKAAADTTAGGFFFKKVLGQRLRLNINENLTAKLSSAIATEFYNGQVVGVEANSSKQATNNTETQVNIAAGKVVDVARTDGTDKGGVGVFVNYGLVNNKGTISIEKDTVANSGAVGVYAVNGSEVTNEGTVDVSGKESIGLLGLAYRTVEEEDKDKDGKKVKVERPIIDEFGSSAVGQGKINILNKGIVSLNGEKATGIFIKNNNSTATRATAIGLNDTTGTLTLSRNESVGMSGEKATLTNNGIIDIKGQESTGMFAKNSSKMINNGTIKLVTSTSADKLNIGMFTADKDTEIENNKDIIGGNNTYGIFGKTISLGSSGKIKVGDNSVGIYSNGKYASGLITPSINLAANSTIEVGKKNQ
;
A
#
# COMPACT_ATOMS: atom_id res chain seq x y z
N MET A 1 106.71 20.78 60.70
CA MET A 1 106.81 19.66 59.73
C MET A 1 105.48 18.91 59.80
N GLY A 2 104.84 18.42 58.73
CA GLY A 2 105.38 17.85 57.50
C GLY A 2 105.58 16.33 57.69
N ILE A 3 105.20 15.41 56.79
CA ILE A 3 104.47 15.53 55.50
C ILE A 3 103.24 14.57 55.53
N VAL A 4 102.72 13.81 54.55
CA VAL A 4 103.08 13.36 53.17
C VAL A 4 101.80 13.38 52.28
N GLU A 5 101.91 12.98 51.01
CA GLU A 5 100.86 12.97 49.96
C GLU A 5 100.48 11.52 49.54
N LYS A 6 99.32 11.33 48.85
CA LYS A 6 99.02 10.21 47.89
C LYS A 6 98.92 8.77 48.47
N PRO A 7 98.61 7.71 47.66
CA PRO A 7 98.25 7.63 46.23
C PRO A 7 96.92 6.85 45.90
N ASN A 8 96.65 6.70 44.58
CA ASN A 8 95.57 5.89 43.99
C ASN A 8 95.78 4.37 44.16
N ALA A 9 94.70 3.57 44.28
CA ALA A 9 94.60 2.19 43.79
C ALA A 9 93.13 1.67 43.73
N GLU A 10 92.87 0.77 42.76
CA GLU A 10 92.19 -0.56 42.82
C GLU A 10 91.40 -1.00 44.09
N ILE A 11 90.40 -1.92 44.09
CA ILE A 11 89.65 -2.72 43.09
C ILE A 11 88.35 -3.25 43.77
N SER A 12 87.21 -3.49 43.12
CA SER A 12 86.94 -4.79 42.46
C SER A 12 85.61 -4.83 41.70
N ILE A 13 85.58 -5.70 40.68
CA ILE A 13 84.41 -5.97 39.83
C ILE A 13 83.67 -7.20 40.36
N SER A 14 82.34 -7.13 40.42
CA SER A 14 81.50 -8.34 40.31
C SER A 14 80.16 -8.05 39.62
N ALA A 15 80.21 -7.64 38.35
CA ALA A 15 79.08 -7.80 37.41
C ALA A 15 78.88 -9.30 37.08
N GLY A 16 78.64 -10.09 38.14
CA GLY A 16 78.62 -11.54 38.14
C GLY A 16 77.36 -12.13 37.54
N ILE A 17 77.03 -11.76 36.29
CA ILE A 17 76.12 -12.56 35.47
C ILE A 17 76.90 -13.81 35.05
N VAL A 18 77.05 -14.73 36.01
CA VAL A 18 77.23 -16.15 35.71
C VAL A 18 75.83 -16.67 35.44
N PRO A 19 75.42 -16.88 34.18
CA PRO A 19 74.21 -17.64 33.92
C PRO A 19 74.44 -19.05 34.46
N LYS A 20 73.80 -19.39 35.58
CA LYS A 20 73.58 -20.80 35.91
C LYS A 20 72.93 -21.44 34.68
N SER A 21 73.34 -22.65 34.32
CA SER A 21 72.58 -23.42 33.34
C SER A 21 71.28 -23.88 33.99
N VAL A 22 70.24 -23.05 33.86
CA VAL A 22 68.92 -23.24 34.48
C VAL A 22 68.11 -24.22 33.65
N ASN A 23 68.09 -25.50 34.04
CA ASN A 23 67.35 -26.53 33.32
C ASN A 23 65.86 -26.58 33.76
N LYS A 24 65.23 -25.39 33.86
CA LYS A 24 63.79 -25.24 34.16
C LYS A 24 62.98 -25.30 32.87
N LYS A 25 61.97 -26.18 32.87
CA LYS A 25 60.96 -26.27 31.81
C LYS A 25 60.04 -25.03 31.85
N ALA A 26 59.33 -24.78 30.76
CA ALA A 26 58.18 -23.87 30.78
C ALA A 26 57.12 -24.38 31.79
N PRO A 27 56.27 -23.50 32.35
CA PRO A 27 55.18 -23.91 33.23
C PRO A 27 54.30 -24.99 32.57
N SER A 28 53.92 -26.03 33.31
CA SER A 28 52.99 -27.04 32.79
C SER A 28 51.53 -26.56 32.82
N TYR A 29 51.23 -25.62 33.73
CA TYR A 29 49.99 -24.85 33.69
C TYR A 29 50.08 -23.74 32.64
N VAL A 30 49.04 -23.62 31.81
CA VAL A 30 48.85 -22.52 30.85
C VAL A 30 47.49 -21.89 31.16
N PRO A 31 47.43 -20.63 31.63
CA PRO A 31 46.16 -19.96 31.83
C PRO A 31 45.39 -19.83 30.51
N VAL A 32 44.10 -20.08 30.58
CA VAL A 32 43.16 -19.92 29.47
C VAL A 32 42.36 -18.63 29.65
N ALA A 33 41.86 -18.07 28.54
CA ALA A 33 40.70 -17.19 28.62
C ALA A 33 39.48 -18.01 29.13
N PRO A 34 38.45 -17.38 29.73
CA PRO A 34 37.22 -18.06 30.13
C PRO A 34 36.74 -19.04 29.06
N ALA A 35 36.60 -20.31 29.45
CA ALA A 35 36.35 -21.43 28.55
C ALA A 35 34.90 -21.89 28.66
N GLY A 36 34.29 -22.18 27.50
CA GLY A 36 32.84 -22.36 27.35
C GLY A 36 32.24 -21.21 26.54
N THR A 37 30.96 -21.33 26.19
CA THR A 37 30.22 -20.20 25.59
C THR A 37 30.01 -19.13 26.66
N LEU A 38 30.16 -17.85 26.31
CA LEU A 38 29.74 -16.77 27.21
C LEU A 38 28.22 -16.83 27.44
N PRO A 39 27.68 -16.35 28.58
CA PRO A 39 26.25 -16.41 28.84
C PRO A 39 25.44 -15.81 27.67
N PRO A 40 24.59 -16.59 26.98
CA PRO A 40 23.85 -16.10 25.83
C PRO A 40 22.77 -15.14 26.32
N PHE A 41 22.93 -13.86 25.99
CA PHE A 41 22.04 -12.79 26.44
C PHE A 41 21.24 -12.23 25.26
N GLU A 42 19.98 -12.64 25.18
CA GLU A 42 19.00 -12.08 24.25
C GLU A 42 18.05 -11.14 25.01
N PRO A 43 18.31 -9.82 24.99
CA PRO A 43 17.52 -8.86 25.73
C PRO A 43 16.09 -8.76 25.17
N LYS A 44 15.11 -8.49 26.03
CA LYS A 44 13.74 -8.22 25.53
C LYS A 44 13.63 -6.78 25.05
N LEU A 45 14.13 -6.51 23.84
CA LEU A 45 14.07 -5.20 23.19
C LEU A 45 12.62 -4.73 23.02
N ILE A 46 12.36 -3.42 23.20
CA ILE A 46 11.13 -2.82 22.68
C ILE A 46 11.31 -2.74 21.17
N THR A 47 10.37 -3.30 20.42
CA THR A 47 10.14 -2.91 19.03
C THR A 47 8.78 -2.25 19.02
N PRO A 48 8.69 -0.90 18.99
CA PRO A 48 7.43 -0.22 18.79
C PRO A 48 6.75 -0.75 17.52
N PRO A 49 5.41 -0.86 17.50
CA PRO A 49 4.68 -1.23 16.31
C PRO A 49 4.97 -0.24 15.17
N ASN A 50 4.92 -0.71 13.92
CA ASN A 50 5.07 0.18 12.77
C ASN A 50 4.04 1.32 12.81
N LYS A 51 4.49 2.53 12.48
CA LYS A 51 3.58 3.60 12.05
C LYS A 51 2.84 3.13 10.78
N PRO A 52 1.51 3.28 10.69
CA PRO A 52 0.78 2.97 9.47
C PRO A 52 1.27 3.74 8.22
N GLU A 53 1.30 3.06 7.08
CA GLU A 53 1.55 3.64 5.77
C GLU A 53 0.35 4.47 5.28
N GLU A 54 0.63 5.50 4.47
CA GLU A 54 -0.42 6.33 3.83
C GLU A 54 -1.00 5.61 2.60
N ILE A 55 -2.33 5.64 2.47
CA ILE A 55 -3.04 4.98 1.36
C ILE A 55 -3.06 5.90 0.14
N THR A 56 -2.74 5.38 -1.05
CA THR A 56 -2.78 6.15 -2.30
C THR A 56 -3.78 5.57 -3.29
N VAL A 57 -4.68 6.42 -3.80
CA VAL A 57 -5.80 6.08 -4.70
C VAL A 57 -5.68 6.80 -6.06
N THR A 58 -6.48 6.42 -7.05
CA THR A 58 -6.45 7.00 -8.42
C THR A 58 -7.84 7.51 -8.82
N GLU A 59 -7.91 8.65 -9.50
CA GLU A 59 -9.17 9.27 -9.96
C GLU A 59 -9.64 8.71 -11.33
N PRO A 60 -10.91 8.31 -11.48
CA PRO A 60 -11.51 7.94 -12.77
C PRO A 60 -11.67 9.09 -13.79
N THR A 61 -11.60 8.77 -15.09
CA THR A 61 -11.69 9.73 -16.19
C THR A 61 -13.11 9.89 -16.76
N THR A 62 -13.35 11.00 -17.46
CA THR A 62 -14.62 11.37 -18.12
C THR A 62 -14.32 12.24 -19.36
N PHE A 63 -15.24 12.27 -20.32
CA PHE A 63 -15.12 13.04 -21.59
C PHE A 63 -16.48 13.65 -21.99
N ASP A 64 -16.55 14.44 -23.07
CA ASP A 64 -17.79 15.02 -23.60
C ASP A 64 -18.20 14.41 -24.97
N PRO A 65 -19.51 14.25 -25.27
CA PRO A 65 -19.97 13.66 -26.53
C PRO A 65 -20.10 14.70 -27.66
N PRO A 66 -20.18 14.27 -28.92
CA PRO A 66 -20.21 15.16 -30.09
C PRO A 66 -21.44 16.08 -30.14
N ASN A 67 -21.26 17.31 -30.59
CA ASN A 67 -22.32 18.31 -30.66
C ASN A 67 -22.82 18.56 -32.11
N ILE A 68 -23.30 17.50 -32.77
CA ILE A 68 -23.88 17.60 -34.12
C ILE A 68 -25.33 18.12 -34.02
N ARG A 69 -25.61 19.27 -34.65
CA ARG A 69 -26.90 19.98 -34.54
C ARG A 69 -27.69 20.14 -35.84
N PHE A 70 -27.10 19.80 -36.98
CA PHE A 70 -27.75 19.92 -38.28
C PHE A 70 -28.92 18.95 -38.46
N LYS A 71 -29.74 19.20 -39.48
CA LYS A 71 -30.96 18.45 -39.79
C LYS A 71 -31.02 18.05 -41.26
N GLY A 72 -31.86 17.06 -41.55
CA GLY A 72 -32.33 16.76 -42.89
C GLY A 72 -33.70 17.39 -43.19
N GLY A 73 -34.00 17.59 -44.47
CA GLY A 73 -35.35 17.91 -44.97
C GLY A 73 -35.42 17.87 -46.51
N GLY A 74 -36.60 17.53 -47.02
CA GLY A 74 -36.86 17.22 -48.43
C GLY A 74 -37.12 18.40 -49.39
N PHE A 75 -37.54 18.04 -50.60
CA PHE A 75 -37.70 18.94 -51.74
C PHE A 75 -38.81 18.45 -52.69
N PRO A 76 -39.35 19.29 -53.59
CA PRO A 76 -40.41 18.87 -54.52
C PRO A 76 -39.93 17.84 -55.56
N GLN A 77 -40.66 16.74 -55.70
CA GLN A 77 -40.31 15.59 -56.54
C GLN A 77 -41.41 15.27 -57.57
N GLY A 78 -41.13 14.35 -58.51
CA GLY A 78 -42.07 13.99 -59.57
C GLY A 78 -41.91 12.57 -60.13
N PRO A 79 -42.93 12.03 -60.82
CA PRO A 79 -43.03 10.60 -61.15
C PRO A 79 -42.50 10.22 -62.54
N GLY A 80 -41.99 11.18 -63.33
CA GLY A 80 -41.57 10.90 -64.71
C GLY A 80 -40.35 9.98 -64.76
N ILE A 81 -40.33 9.00 -65.68
CA ILE A 81 -39.19 8.11 -65.89
C ILE A 81 -38.18 8.81 -66.82
N GLY A 82 -36.91 8.92 -66.43
CA GLY A 82 -35.91 9.56 -67.28
C GLY A 82 -34.63 10.03 -66.61
N MET A 83 -33.81 10.75 -67.38
CA MET A 83 -32.54 11.35 -66.94
C MET A 83 -32.58 12.88 -67.15
N PRO A 84 -33.17 13.68 -66.24
CA PRO A 84 -33.36 15.12 -66.46
C PRO A 84 -32.05 15.92 -66.49
N LYS A 85 -31.00 15.46 -65.77
CA LYS A 85 -29.69 16.13 -65.69
C LYS A 85 -29.76 17.58 -65.13
N THR A 86 -30.70 17.83 -64.22
CA THR A 86 -30.92 19.14 -63.57
C THR A 86 -30.55 19.08 -62.07
N ASN A 87 -31.40 19.58 -61.18
CA ASN A 87 -31.33 19.33 -59.73
C ASN A 87 -31.73 17.89 -59.36
N ILE A 88 -32.31 17.14 -60.32
CA ILE A 88 -32.44 15.67 -60.28
C ILE A 88 -31.72 15.12 -61.51
N ILE A 89 -30.84 14.12 -61.34
CA ILE A 89 -30.01 13.61 -62.46
C ILE A 89 -30.68 12.43 -63.16
N ILE A 90 -31.18 11.45 -62.41
CA ILE A 90 -31.90 10.28 -62.91
C ILE A 90 -33.06 9.89 -61.98
N GLN A 91 -34.14 9.33 -62.52
CA GLN A 91 -35.36 9.13 -61.74
C GLN A 91 -36.29 8.02 -62.26
N ASN A 92 -36.93 7.34 -61.31
CA ASN A 92 -38.12 6.49 -61.46
C ASN A 92 -38.00 5.22 -62.33
N TYR A 93 -36.82 4.61 -62.45
CA TYR A 93 -36.59 3.32 -63.13
C TYR A 93 -36.66 2.12 -62.19
N GLU A 94 -37.21 1.01 -62.67
CA GLU A 94 -37.32 -0.25 -61.91
C GLU A 94 -35.93 -0.89 -61.61
N LYS A 95 -34.90 -0.65 -62.44
CA LYS A 95 -33.54 -1.16 -62.22
C LYS A 95 -32.45 -0.16 -62.59
N TYR A 96 -31.39 -0.14 -61.78
CA TYR A 96 -30.16 0.63 -62.00
C TYR A 96 -28.94 -0.27 -61.78
N SER A 97 -27.89 -0.13 -62.59
CA SER A 97 -26.64 -0.90 -62.48
C SER A 97 -25.43 -0.15 -63.06
N THR A 98 -24.21 -0.44 -62.58
CA THR A 98 -22.96 0.19 -63.05
C THR A 98 -22.08 -0.81 -63.83
N PRO A 99 -22.45 -1.22 -65.06
CA PRO A 99 -21.82 -2.35 -65.76
C PRO A 99 -20.33 -2.15 -66.10
N ASN A 100 -19.85 -0.91 -66.11
CA ASN A 100 -18.47 -0.55 -66.45
C ASN A 100 -17.64 -0.15 -65.21
N GLY A 101 -17.99 -0.65 -64.02
CA GLY A 101 -17.35 -0.32 -62.76
C GLY A 101 -17.84 0.99 -62.13
N VAL A 102 -17.07 1.52 -61.18
CA VAL A 102 -17.49 2.58 -60.25
C VAL A 102 -17.96 3.86 -60.95
N PHE A 103 -19.21 4.24 -60.70
CA PHE A 103 -19.80 5.52 -61.12
C PHE A 103 -19.46 6.62 -60.11
N LYS A 104 -18.95 7.76 -60.58
CA LYS A 104 -18.47 8.87 -59.74
C LYS A 104 -19.36 10.09 -59.91
N ILE A 105 -19.64 10.78 -58.80
CA ILE A 105 -20.49 11.97 -58.69
C ILE A 105 -19.72 13.02 -57.90
N GLU A 106 -19.74 14.27 -58.33
CA GLU A 106 -19.12 15.39 -57.63
C GLU A 106 -20.07 16.60 -57.58
N VAL A 107 -20.23 17.17 -56.38
CA VAL A 107 -21.10 18.32 -56.10
C VAL A 107 -20.28 19.46 -55.51
N GLY A 108 -20.56 20.70 -55.91
CA GLY A 108 -19.94 21.89 -55.34
C GLY A 108 -20.52 23.20 -55.89
N THR A 109 -19.79 24.29 -55.73
CA THR A 109 -20.19 25.64 -56.17
C THR A 109 -20.46 25.77 -57.67
N SER A 110 -19.82 24.94 -58.51
CA SER A 110 -20.02 24.88 -59.96
C SER A 110 -21.23 24.05 -60.42
N GLY A 111 -21.99 23.45 -59.49
CA GLY A 111 -23.10 22.53 -59.78
C GLY A 111 -22.73 21.08 -59.53
N THR A 112 -23.12 20.19 -60.45
CA THR A 112 -22.98 18.73 -60.34
C THR A 112 -22.27 18.16 -61.56
N SER A 113 -21.33 17.22 -61.37
CA SER A 113 -20.74 16.44 -62.45
C SER A 113 -20.71 14.95 -62.13
N TRP A 114 -20.62 14.11 -63.16
CA TRP A 114 -20.57 12.65 -63.01
C TRP A 114 -19.74 11.99 -64.11
N LYS A 115 -19.23 10.78 -63.79
CA LYS A 115 -18.32 10.01 -64.65
C LYS A 115 -18.51 8.51 -64.46
N GLY A 116 -18.55 7.76 -65.56
CA GLY A 116 -18.76 6.31 -65.59
C GLY A 116 -19.93 5.92 -66.50
N THR A 117 -20.51 4.75 -66.26
CA THR A 117 -21.72 4.29 -66.97
C THR A 117 -22.73 3.74 -65.97
N LEU A 118 -23.86 4.43 -65.83
CA LEU A 118 -25.02 3.99 -65.06
C LEU A 118 -26.12 3.56 -66.04
N LYS A 119 -26.34 2.26 -66.16
CA LYS A 119 -27.43 1.67 -66.96
C LYS A 119 -28.72 1.70 -66.16
N ALA A 120 -29.79 2.23 -66.74
CA ALA A 120 -31.12 2.25 -66.15
C ALA A 120 -32.15 1.61 -67.07
N GLU A 121 -33.04 0.81 -66.49
CA GLU A 121 -34.01 -0.03 -67.21
C GLU A 121 -35.39 0.08 -66.58
N SER A 122 -36.39 0.31 -67.42
CA SER A 122 -37.80 0.32 -67.07
C SER A 122 -38.56 -0.78 -67.82
N THR A 123 -39.49 -1.41 -67.09
CA THR A 123 -40.54 -2.26 -67.66
C THR A 123 -41.84 -1.50 -67.89
N THR A 124 -42.04 -0.34 -67.25
CA THR A 124 -43.20 0.53 -67.49
C THR A 124 -43.07 1.31 -68.79
N ASP A 125 -41.90 1.90 -69.06
CA ASP A 125 -41.61 2.59 -70.33
C ASP A 125 -40.23 2.18 -70.87
N PRO A 126 -40.15 1.07 -71.62
CA PRO A 126 -38.90 0.61 -72.22
C PRO A 126 -38.26 1.60 -73.20
N SER A 127 -38.98 2.64 -73.67
CA SER A 127 -38.40 3.69 -74.53
C SER A 127 -37.41 4.61 -73.79
N LYS A 128 -37.40 4.56 -72.45
CA LYS A 128 -36.46 5.32 -71.60
C LYS A 128 -35.19 4.54 -71.27
N ASN A 129 -35.11 3.26 -71.63
CA ASN A 129 -33.97 2.40 -71.28
C ASN A 129 -32.68 2.94 -71.91
N GLY A 130 -31.61 3.02 -71.11
CA GLY A 130 -30.35 3.57 -71.60
C GLY A 130 -29.28 3.76 -70.54
N ASN A 131 -28.18 4.38 -70.95
CA ASN A 131 -27.01 4.63 -70.12
C ASN A 131 -26.85 6.13 -69.85
N LEU A 132 -26.73 6.50 -68.58
CA LEU A 132 -26.15 7.78 -68.18
C LEU A 132 -24.62 7.65 -68.24
N THR A 133 -24.00 8.36 -69.16
CA THR A 133 -22.55 8.49 -69.34
C THR A 133 -22.02 9.81 -68.75
N ASP A 134 -20.69 9.98 -68.70
CA ASP A 134 -19.98 11.21 -68.32
C ASP A 134 -20.71 12.51 -68.72
N GLY A 135 -20.81 13.46 -67.79
CA GLY A 135 -21.51 14.74 -68.01
C GLY A 135 -21.53 15.66 -66.78
N SER A 136 -22.15 16.82 -66.93
CA SER A 136 -22.31 17.80 -65.85
C SER A 136 -23.52 18.72 -66.07
N THR A 137 -23.88 19.47 -65.04
CA THR A 137 -24.94 20.48 -65.02
C THR A 137 -24.59 21.57 -64.02
N THR A 138 -24.90 22.83 -64.35
CA THR A 138 -24.76 23.96 -63.41
C THR A 138 -25.88 23.98 -62.36
N SER A 139 -26.86 23.08 -62.48
CA SER A 139 -27.92 22.90 -61.48
C SER A 139 -27.34 22.45 -60.15
N LYS A 140 -27.76 23.12 -59.07
CA LYS A 140 -27.48 22.68 -57.69
C LYS A 140 -28.26 21.39 -57.42
N LEU A 141 -27.58 20.34 -56.96
CA LEU A 141 -28.22 19.04 -56.74
C LEU A 141 -29.24 19.09 -55.59
N ASN A 142 -30.40 18.47 -55.80
CA ASN A 142 -31.28 18.00 -54.74
C ASN A 142 -30.99 16.51 -54.49
N ALA A 143 -31.26 15.65 -55.48
CA ALA A 143 -30.96 14.22 -55.42
C ALA A 143 -30.32 13.70 -56.72
N PHE A 144 -29.38 12.75 -56.61
CA PHE A 144 -28.80 12.10 -57.78
C PHE A 144 -29.81 11.11 -58.41
N ILE A 145 -30.33 10.17 -57.62
CA ILE A 145 -31.47 9.30 -57.94
C ILE A 145 -32.70 9.77 -57.17
N ASN A 146 -33.82 9.94 -57.86
CA ASN A 146 -35.15 10.14 -57.27
C ASN A 146 -36.01 8.88 -57.52
N GLU A 147 -36.57 8.28 -56.48
CA GLU A 147 -37.48 7.13 -56.63
C GLU A 147 -38.80 7.30 -55.87
N LEU A 148 -39.89 7.40 -56.64
CA LEU A 148 -41.19 7.89 -56.17
C LEU A 148 -42.41 7.13 -56.70
N ARG A 149 -42.26 6.28 -57.73
CA ARG A 149 -43.39 5.57 -58.36
C ARG A 149 -43.89 4.38 -57.52
N ASP A 150 -45.11 3.93 -57.84
CA ASP A 150 -45.73 2.71 -57.30
C ASP A 150 -45.14 1.43 -57.91
N HIS A 151 -43.84 1.20 -57.76
CA HIS A 151 -43.15 0.01 -58.28
C HIS A 151 -42.17 -0.59 -57.25
N ASN A 152 -41.48 -1.67 -57.62
CA ASN A 152 -40.27 -2.11 -56.90
C ASN A 152 -39.03 -1.65 -57.68
N ALA A 153 -38.04 -1.11 -56.97
CA ALA A 153 -36.79 -0.63 -57.55
C ALA A 153 -35.61 -1.47 -57.06
N THR A 154 -34.61 -1.69 -57.92
CA THR A 154 -33.32 -2.27 -57.52
C THR A 154 -32.18 -1.37 -57.97
N ILE A 155 -31.54 -0.70 -57.02
CA ILE A 155 -30.40 0.18 -57.21
C ILE A 155 -29.13 -0.64 -56.92
N SER A 156 -28.45 -1.10 -57.96
CA SER A 156 -27.25 -1.94 -57.84
C SER A 156 -25.99 -1.25 -58.39
N GLY A 157 -24.82 -1.79 -58.05
CA GLY A 157 -23.52 -1.31 -58.52
C GLY A 157 -22.78 -0.39 -57.55
N ASP A 158 -21.65 0.15 -58.00
CA ASP A 158 -20.71 0.90 -57.16
C ASP A 158 -20.72 2.39 -57.49
N TYR A 159 -20.91 3.21 -56.45
CA TYR A 159 -21.05 4.66 -56.53
C TYR A 159 -20.06 5.35 -55.59
N VAL A 160 -19.43 6.42 -56.07
CA VAL A 160 -18.62 7.35 -55.25
C VAL A 160 -19.19 8.74 -55.39
N MET A 161 -19.58 9.38 -54.29
CA MET A 161 -20.13 10.73 -54.27
C MET A 161 -19.32 11.66 -53.38
N THR A 162 -18.78 12.74 -53.97
CA THR A 162 -17.98 13.75 -53.27
C THR A 162 -18.76 15.07 -53.19
N ASN A 163 -18.98 15.59 -51.99
CA ASN A 163 -19.48 16.96 -51.79
C ASN A 163 -18.32 17.86 -51.35
N LYS A 164 -17.91 18.79 -52.23
CA LYS A 164 -16.86 19.78 -51.95
C LYS A 164 -17.31 20.87 -50.98
N GLY A 165 -18.62 21.05 -50.81
CA GLY A 165 -19.22 22.08 -49.96
C GLY A 165 -19.07 23.50 -50.51
N GLY A 166 -19.33 24.49 -49.64
CA GLY A 166 -19.18 25.91 -49.94
C GLY A 166 -20.33 26.50 -50.77
N VAL A 167 -21.42 25.76 -50.97
CA VAL A 167 -22.61 26.23 -51.71
C VAL A 167 -23.45 27.22 -50.87
N GLY A 168 -23.31 27.20 -49.54
CA GLY A 168 -23.86 28.21 -48.61
C GLY A 168 -25.38 28.19 -48.43
N ASP A 169 -26.07 27.23 -49.04
CA ASP A 169 -27.52 27.07 -48.94
C ASP A 169 -27.90 26.33 -47.66
N THR A 170 -28.75 26.94 -46.83
CA THR A 170 -29.17 26.46 -45.50
C THR A 170 -30.61 25.92 -45.47
N ASN A 171 -31.22 25.67 -46.63
CA ASN A 171 -32.58 25.13 -46.74
C ASN A 171 -32.68 23.85 -47.61
N ARG A 172 -31.55 23.31 -48.07
CA ARG A 172 -31.52 22.10 -48.92
C ARG A 172 -30.33 21.19 -48.57
N ASN A 173 -30.58 19.93 -48.29
CA ASN A 173 -29.53 18.90 -48.20
C ASN A 173 -29.15 18.35 -49.58
N ILE A 174 -27.99 17.71 -49.70
CA ILE A 174 -27.55 17.05 -50.94
C ILE A 174 -27.76 15.55 -50.81
N THR A 175 -28.56 14.91 -51.66
CA THR A 175 -28.95 13.49 -51.51
C THR A 175 -28.39 12.61 -52.64
N PHE A 176 -27.94 11.38 -52.34
CA PHE A 176 -27.66 10.37 -53.38
C PHE A 176 -28.95 9.70 -53.86
N LEU A 177 -29.68 8.99 -52.99
CA LEU A 177 -30.98 8.39 -53.31
C LEU A 177 -32.07 9.02 -52.45
N SER A 178 -33.00 9.75 -53.08
CA SER A 178 -34.23 10.20 -52.42
C SER A 178 -35.36 9.25 -52.77
N HIS A 179 -35.74 8.40 -51.81
CA HIS A 179 -36.90 7.53 -51.89
C HIS A 179 -38.09 8.20 -51.17
N ASN A 180 -38.90 8.92 -51.95
CA ASN A 180 -40.16 9.51 -51.51
C ASN A 180 -41.30 8.78 -52.23
N PRO A 181 -41.92 7.73 -51.65
CA PRO A 181 -42.81 6.81 -52.35
C PRO A 181 -44.23 7.38 -52.56
N ALA A 182 -44.36 8.62 -53.01
CA ALA A 182 -45.64 9.33 -53.11
C ALA A 182 -46.67 8.69 -54.09
N GLY A 183 -46.22 7.85 -55.04
CA GLY A 183 -47.12 7.01 -55.84
C GLY A 183 -47.66 5.79 -55.10
N VAL A 184 -46.99 5.30 -54.05
CA VAL A 184 -47.32 4.02 -53.41
C VAL A 184 -48.72 4.07 -52.80
N GLY A 185 -49.60 3.18 -53.29
CA GLY A 185 -51.01 3.14 -52.92
C GLY A 185 -51.85 4.37 -53.32
N THR A 186 -51.31 5.32 -54.10
CA THR A 186 -51.93 6.64 -54.31
C THR A 186 -52.23 6.87 -55.80
N PRO A 187 -53.45 7.29 -56.21
CA PRO A 187 -53.78 7.53 -57.64
C PRO A 187 -52.98 8.63 -58.35
N GLY A 188 -52.36 9.54 -57.60
CA GLY A 188 -51.40 10.50 -58.13
C GLY A 188 -50.07 9.83 -58.51
N TYR A 189 -49.13 10.58 -59.06
CA TYR A 189 -47.73 10.15 -59.19
C TYR A 189 -47.50 8.79 -59.90
N GLN A 190 -48.37 8.44 -60.86
CA GLN A 190 -48.40 7.14 -61.58
C GLN A 190 -48.70 5.91 -60.69
N GLY A 191 -49.30 6.10 -59.52
CA GLY A 191 -49.70 5.02 -58.62
C GLY A 191 -51.15 4.55 -58.77
N LYS A 192 -51.54 3.63 -57.88
CA LYS A 192 -52.86 2.98 -57.85
C LYS A 192 -53.38 2.91 -56.42
N ASP A 193 -54.67 3.13 -56.21
CA ASP A 193 -55.32 2.91 -54.91
C ASP A 193 -55.48 1.41 -54.61
N GLN A 194 -54.36 0.79 -54.20
CA GLN A 194 -54.26 -0.65 -53.92
C GLN A 194 -53.38 -0.87 -52.69
N ALA A 195 -53.74 -1.86 -51.86
CA ALA A 195 -52.95 -2.27 -50.72
C ALA A 195 -51.70 -3.08 -51.15
N GLY A 196 -50.69 -3.12 -50.28
CA GLY A 196 -49.46 -3.88 -50.47
C GLY A 196 -48.19 -3.06 -50.32
N SER A 197 -47.06 -3.74 -50.11
CA SER A 197 -45.75 -3.12 -50.02
C SER A 197 -45.14 -2.83 -51.40
N LYS A 198 -44.43 -1.71 -51.53
CA LYS A 198 -43.44 -1.47 -52.58
C LYS A 198 -42.04 -1.34 -51.99
N THR A 199 -41.03 -1.91 -52.64
CA THR A 199 -39.66 -1.98 -52.10
C THR A 199 -38.65 -1.31 -53.02
N ALA A 200 -37.88 -0.37 -52.48
CA ALA A 200 -36.63 0.11 -53.08
C ALA A 200 -35.45 -0.60 -52.39
N THR A 201 -34.80 -1.52 -53.09
CA THR A 201 -33.62 -2.23 -52.58
C THR A 201 -32.34 -1.58 -53.10
N PHE A 202 -31.41 -1.24 -52.20
CA PHE A 202 -30.03 -0.88 -52.55
C PHE A 202 -29.12 -2.11 -52.37
N ASP A 203 -28.48 -2.54 -53.45
CA ASP A 203 -27.72 -3.79 -53.56
C ASP A 203 -26.38 -3.54 -54.28
N GLY A 204 -25.50 -2.79 -53.61
CA GLY A 204 -24.25 -2.28 -54.17
C GLY A 204 -23.39 -1.52 -53.14
N THR A 205 -22.44 -0.71 -53.61
CA THR A 205 -21.56 0.09 -52.73
C THR A 205 -21.81 1.58 -52.93
N LEU A 206 -22.06 2.33 -51.86
CA LEU A 206 -22.12 3.79 -51.88
C LEU A 206 -21.01 4.37 -51.01
N THR A 207 -20.00 4.98 -51.62
CA THR A 207 -18.86 5.61 -50.94
C THR A 207 -18.98 7.13 -50.97
N LEU A 208 -18.82 7.78 -49.82
CA LEU A 208 -19.24 9.16 -49.60
C LEU A 208 -18.08 10.01 -49.03
N HIS A 209 -17.72 11.12 -49.70
CA HIS A 209 -16.58 11.98 -49.37
C HIS A 209 -17.02 13.42 -49.09
N GLY A 210 -17.03 13.81 -47.81
CA GLY A 210 -17.73 15.00 -47.32
C GLY A 210 -16.94 16.29 -47.37
N THR A 211 -17.58 17.36 -46.90
CA THR A 211 -16.99 18.70 -46.87
C THR A 211 -15.76 18.77 -45.96
N PRO A 212 -14.77 19.63 -46.26
CA PRO A 212 -13.57 19.76 -45.43
C PRO A 212 -13.86 20.35 -44.04
N THR A 213 -14.94 21.12 -43.91
CA THR A 213 -15.38 21.81 -42.68
C THR A 213 -16.64 21.16 -42.09
N ALA A 214 -16.71 21.13 -40.76
CA ALA A 214 -17.90 20.73 -40.02
C ALA A 214 -18.97 21.84 -40.01
N PHE A 215 -20.23 21.48 -40.23
CA PHE A 215 -21.36 22.41 -40.20
C PHE A 215 -21.98 22.46 -38.79
N THR A 216 -21.92 23.64 -38.17
CA THR A 216 -22.32 23.88 -36.78
C THR A 216 -23.77 24.40 -36.62
N GLY A 217 -24.48 24.63 -37.73
CA GLY A 217 -25.86 25.13 -37.74
C GLY A 217 -26.91 24.08 -37.36
N SER A 218 -28.16 24.53 -37.23
CA SER A 218 -29.31 23.73 -36.78
C SER A 218 -30.46 23.63 -37.79
N THR A 219 -30.13 23.83 -39.07
CA THR A 219 -31.01 23.79 -40.24
C THR A 219 -30.66 22.59 -41.15
N ALA A 220 -31.38 22.45 -42.26
CA ALA A 220 -30.84 21.80 -43.45
C ALA A 220 -29.57 22.52 -43.94
N SER A 221 -28.73 21.88 -44.74
CA SER A 221 -27.57 22.53 -45.34
C SER A 221 -27.04 21.78 -46.55
N SER A 222 -26.59 22.52 -47.55
CA SER A 222 -25.93 22.00 -48.74
C SER A 222 -24.51 21.49 -48.49
N ASP A 223 -23.95 21.78 -47.31
CA ASP A 223 -22.74 21.12 -46.80
C ASP A 223 -23.06 19.80 -46.06
N VAL A 224 -24.35 19.49 -45.81
CA VAL A 224 -24.81 18.21 -45.24
C VAL A 224 -25.33 17.31 -46.36
N THR A 225 -24.83 16.07 -46.38
CA THR A 225 -25.08 15.15 -47.49
C THR A 225 -25.69 13.84 -47.00
N ILE A 226 -26.74 13.37 -47.68
CA ILE A 226 -27.56 12.21 -47.33
C ILE A 226 -27.27 11.07 -48.31
N GLY A 227 -26.93 9.88 -47.81
CA GLY A 227 -26.80 8.67 -48.64
C GLY A 227 -28.15 8.22 -49.18
N VAL A 228 -29.09 7.92 -48.26
CA VAL A 228 -30.47 7.60 -48.60
C VAL A 228 -31.43 8.42 -47.75
N GLU A 229 -32.33 9.15 -48.39
CA GLU A 229 -33.47 9.79 -47.77
C GLU A 229 -34.69 8.88 -47.98
N HIS A 230 -35.28 8.35 -46.90
CA HIS A 230 -36.56 7.65 -46.94
C HIS A 230 -37.64 8.58 -46.40
N GLN A 231 -38.20 9.38 -47.31
CA GLN A 231 -39.19 10.41 -47.03
C GLN A 231 -40.58 9.79 -47.09
N LEU A 232 -41.25 9.67 -45.94
CA LEU A 232 -42.48 8.90 -45.86
C LEU A 232 -43.68 9.67 -46.43
N PHE A 233 -44.53 8.95 -47.17
CA PHE A 233 -45.75 9.48 -47.78
C PHE A 233 -46.85 8.41 -47.77
N SER A 234 -47.99 8.68 -47.13
CA SER A 234 -49.13 7.75 -47.05
C SER A 234 -50.47 8.46 -47.23
N LYS A 235 -50.81 8.90 -48.44
CA LYS A 235 -52.08 9.63 -48.71
C LYS A 235 -53.21 8.76 -49.25
N GLY A 236 -52.90 7.83 -50.16
CA GLY A 236 -53.88 6.91 -50.76
C GLY A 236 -54.29 5.74 -49.87
N ASN A 237 -54.21 4.52 -50.38
CA ASN A 237 -54.68 3.30 -49.73
C ASN A 237 -54.11 3.10 -48.31
N LYS A 238 -54.94 2.67 -47.36
CA LYS A 238 -54.51 2.43 -45.97
C LYS A 238 -53.59 1.21 -45.80
N GLY A 239 -53.75 0.21 -46.67
CA GLY A 239 -52.93 -1.00 -46.67
C GLY A 239 -51.65 -0.89 -47.48
N ALA A 240 -51.32 0.28 -48.03
CA ALA A 240 -50.09 0.53 -48.77
C ALA A 240 -48.99 1.12 -47.89
N TYR A 241 -47.75 0.71 -48.14
CA TYR A 241 -46.55 1.22 -47.46
C TYR A 241 -45.29 0.96 -48.30
N SER A 242 -44.23 1.70 -48.06
CA SER A 242 -42.91 1.44 -48.68
C SER A 242 -41.97 0.67 -47.76
N ILE A 243 -40.98 0.05 -48.39
CA ILE A 243 -39.82 -0.56 -47.75
C ILE A 243 -38.57 -0.01 -48.44
N PHE A 244 -37.72 0.73 -47.73
CA PHE A 244 -36.32 0.86 -48.14
C PHE A 244 -35.54 -0.31 -47.55
N GLU A 245 -34.79 -1.03 -48.38
CA GLU A 245 -33.95 -2.15 -47.95
C GLU A 245 -32.49 -1.96 -48.42
N ASN A 246 -31.57 -1.69 -47.50
CA ASN A 246 -30.14 -1.78 -47.76
C ASN A 246 -29.67 -3.24 -47.61
N LYS A 247 -29.19 -3.84 -48.69
CA LYS A 247 -28.40 -5.10 -48.69
C LYS A 247 -26.91 -4.85 -48.87
N GLY A 248 -26.57 -3.73 -49.49
CA GLY A 248 -25.21 -3.30 -49.78
C GLY A 248 -24.49 -2.57 -48.65
N ILE A 249 -23.47 -1.80 -49.03
CA ILE A 249 -22.59 -1.08 -48.11
C ILE A 249 -22.75 0.44 -48.34
N ILE A 250 -23.08 1.18 -47.27
CA ILE A 250 -23.11 2.65 -47.26
C ILE A 250 -21.93 3.16 -46.43
N ASN A 251 -20.86 3.60 -47.10
CA ASN A 251 -19.58 3.98 -46.52
C ASN A 251 -19.38 5.51 -46.52
N LEU A 252 -19.59 6.13 -45.36
CA LEU A 252 -19.31 7.53 -45.06
C LEU A 252 -17.79 7.66 -44.87
N ALA A 253 -17.06 7.74 -45.98
CA ALA A 253 -15.65 7.39 -46.06
C ALA A 253 -14.69 8.50 -45.59
N SER A 254 -15.04 9.77 -45.78
CA SER A 254 -14.20 10.90 -45.34
C SER A 254 -14.98 12.23 -45.26
N GLY A 255 -14.30 13.31 -44.84
CA GLY A 255 -14.89 14.64 -44.71
C GLY A 255 -15.83 14.76 -43.51
N ASN A 256 -16.76 15.72 -43.55
CA ASN A 256 -17.74 15.98 -42.50
C ASN A 256 -19.19 15.83 -43.00
N ASN A 257 -20.15 15.93 -42.06
CA ASN A 257 -21.55 16.27 -42.30
C ASN A 257 -22.38 15.26 -43.09
N TRP A 258 -22.16 13.96 -42.86
CA TRP A 258 -22.95 12.91 -43.50
C TRP A 258 -24.16 12.46 -42.68
N VAL A 259 -25.20 12.02 -43.39
CA VAL A 259 -26.20 11.07 -42.89
C VAL A 259 -26.21 9.86 -43.83
N GLY A 260 -26.07 8.64 -43.31
CA GLY A 260 -26.15 7.42 -44.12
C GLY A 260 -27.56 7.15 -44.60
N ILE A 261 -28.51 7.03 -43.66
CA ILE A 261 -29.95 6.96 -43.92
C ILE A 261 -30.69 8.02 -43.10
N LEU A 262 -31.44 8.89 -43.77
CA LEU A 262 -32.35 9.85 -43.16
C LEU A 262 -33.79 9.32 -43.25
N ILE A 263 -34.56 9.36 -42.16
CA ILE A 263 -35.99 9.03 -42.16
C ILE A 263 -36.78 10.28 -41.77
N ASP A 264 -37.63 10.78 -42.66
CA ASP A 264 -38.57 11.86 -42.35
C ASP A 264 -39.91 11.67 -43.09
N ILE A 265 -40.69 12.73 -43.31
CA ILE A 265 -42.07 12.62 -43.77
C ILE A 265 -42.51 13.87 -44.55
N GLU A 266 -43.25 13.64 -45.63
CA GLU A 266 -43.95 14.69 -46.40
C GLU A 266 -45.43 14.75 -46.04
N GLU A 267 -46.14 13.61 -46.01
CA GLU A 267 -47.60 13.60 -45.88
C GLU A 267 -48.15 12.29 -45.28
N TRP A 268 -49.19 12.38 -44.44
CA TRP A 268 -49.85 11.20 -43.87
C TRP A 268 -51.37 11.36 -43.78
N GLY A 269 -52.11 10.66 -44.65
CA GLY A 269 -53.57 10.64 -44.69
C GLY A 269 -54.19 12.02 -44.79
N ASP A 270 -55.16 12.28 -43.92
CA ASP A 270 -55.79 13.61 -43.79
C ASP A 270 -55.29 14.30 -42.51
N ASN A 271 -54.71 15.49 -42.67
CA ASN A 271 -54.22 16.33 -41.58
C ASN A 271 -55.05 17.61 -41.39
N SER A 272 -56.18 17.75 -42.09
CA SER A 272 -57.04 18.94 -42.00
C SER A 272 -57.85 19.00 -40.69
N ASN A 273 -58.31 17.85 -40.20
CA ASN A 273 -59.31 17.77 -39.12
C ASN A 273 -58.81 17.12 -37.81
N ASN A 274 -57.49 16.88 -37.66
CA ASN A 274 -56.90 16.07 -36.58
C ASN A 274 -57.47 14.64 -36.45
N ASP A 275 -58.18 14.12 -37.47
CA ASP A 275 -58.96 12.90 -37.36
C ASP A 275 -58.07 11.65 -37.17
N ILE A 276 -58.22 11.01 -36.02
CA ILE A 276 -57.28 10.00 -35.52
C ILE A 276 -57.48 8.63 -36.21
N PRO A 277 -58.71 8.08 -36.37
CA PRO A 277 -58.93 6.73 -36.88
C PRO A 277 -58.32 6.50 -38.27
N ASN A 278 -58.59 7.42 -39.20
CA ASN A 278 -58.13 7.36 -40.60
C ASN A 278 -56.59 7.28 -40.72
N ASN A 279 -55.88 7.88 -39.77
CA ASN A 279 -54.41 7.90 -39.71
C ASN A 279 -53.82 6.73 -38.91
N THR A 280 -54.54 6.20 -37.90
CA THR A 280 -54.10 5.02 -37.14
C THR A 280 -54.09 3.73 -37.96
N GLU A 281 -55.07 3.55 -38.86
CA GLU A 281 -55.24 2.33 -39.68
C GLU A 281 -54.15 2.16 -40.75
N ARG A 282 -53.43 3.23 -41.10
CA ARG A 282 -52.35 3.20 -42.10
C ARG A 282 -51.15 2.38 -41.60
N LEU A 283 -50.60 1.53 -42.44
CA LEU A 283 -49.43 0.71 -42.08
C LEU A 283 -48.14 1.55 -41.96
N PRO A 284 -47.21 1.21 -41.05
CA PRO A 284 -45.91 1.86 -40.98
C PRO A 284 -45.06 1.52 -42.21
N HIS A 285 -44.33 2.52 -42.72
CA HIS A 285 -43.31 2.33 -43.74
C HIS A 285 -42.04 1.78 -43.07
N LYS A 286 -41.22 1.05 -43.83
CA LYS A 286 -40.11 0.26 -43.25
C LYS A 286 -38.75 0.69 -43.78
N THR A 287 -37.80 0.89 -42.89
CA THR A 287 -36.39 1.13 -43.21
C THR A 287 -35.59 -0.05 -42.68
N ILE A 288 -35.04 -0.86 -43.57
CA ILE A 288 -34.37 -2.12 -43.22
C ILE A 288 -32.91 -2.06 -43.67
N ASN A 289 -31.99 -2.07 -42.72
CA ASN A 289 -30.58 -2.31 -42.98
C ASN A 289 -30.28 -3.80 -42.76
N ASN A 290 -30.14 -4.55 -43.84
CA ASN A 290 -29.67 -5.94 -43.83
C ASN A 290 -28.16 -6.03 -44.14
N GLY A 291 -27.65 -5.09 -44.94
CA GLY A 291 -26.22 -4.87 -45.22
C GLY A 291 -25.49 -4.15 -44.08
N GLU A 292 -24.64 -3.19 -44.46
CA GLU A 292 -23.71 -2.49 -43.56
C GLU A 292 -23.70 -0.96 -43.81
N ILE A 293 -23.60 -0.18 -42.73
CA ILE A 293 -23.29 1.26 -42.78
C ILE A 293 -21.95 1.48 -42.07
N ILE A 294 -20.97 2.12 -42.72
CA ILE A 294 -19.62 2.36 -42.18
C ILE A 294 -19.37 3.87 -42.09
N ILE A 295 -18.86 4.36 -40.96
CA ILE A 295 -18.63 5.80 -40.73
C ILE A 295 -17.15 6.08 -40.46
N ASN A 296 -16.35 6.25 -41.51
CA ASN A 296 -14.93 6.64 -41.39
C ASN A 296 -14.72 8.17 -41.38
N SER A 297 -15.76 8.95 -41.69
CA SER A 297 -15.80 10.41 -41.72
C SER A 297 -15.75 11.05 -40.31
N LYS A 298 -15.97 12.37 -40.24
CA LYS A 298 -16.13 13.13 -38.99
C LYS A 298 -17.51 13.77 -38.91
N ASN A 299 -17.97 14.17 -37.72
CA ASN A 299 -19.19 14.97 -37.55
C ASN A 299 -20.40 14.43 -38.36
N SER A 300 -20.59 13.10 -38.36
CA SER A 300 -21.49 12.37 -39.25
C SER A 300 -22.41 11.39 -38.50
N ILE A 301 -23.46 10.93 -39.16
CA ILE A 301 -24.52 10.10 -38.57
C ILE A 301 -24.80 8.89 -39.48
N GLY A 302 -24.92 7.68 -38.91
CA GLY A 302 -25.27 6.48 -39.66
C GLY A 302 -26.75 6.48 -40.07
N ILE A 303 -27.64 6.57 -39.08
CA ILE A 303 -29.10 6.65 -39.26
C ILE A 303 -29.64 7.81 -38.42
N ASP A 304 -30.44 8.69 -39.02
CA ASP A 304 -30.99 9.90 -38.38
C ASP A 304 -32.47 10.13 -38.75
N TYR A 305 -33.16 10.96 -37.97
CA TYR A 305 -34.54 11.37 -38.25
C TYR A 305 -34.59 12.86 -38.61
N GLY A 306 -35.17 13.18 -39.78
CA GLY A 306 -35.16 14.53 -40.37
C GLY A 306 -36.30 15.44 -39.91
N GLN A 307 -36.13 16.75 -40.14
CA GLN A 307 -37.14 17.77 -39.83
C GLN A 307 -37.74 18.34 -41.12
N TYR A 308 -38.45 17.50 -41.89
CA TYR A 308 -39.24 17.98 -43.04
C TYR A 308 -40.63 18.49 -42.60
N THR A 309 -41.69 17.68 -42.69
CA THR A 309 -43.05 18.12 -42.29
C THR A 309 -43.49 17.61 -40.91
N ASN A 310 -44.21 18.44 -40.14
CA ASN A 310 -44.76 18.07 -38.83
C ASN A 310 -46.10 17.33 -39.01
N ARG A 311 -46.05 16.04 -39.34
CA ARG A 311 -47.21 15.17 -39.65
C ARG A 311 -47.38 14.01 -38.68
N TYR A 312 -48.44 13.22 -38.88
CA TYR A 312 -48.65 11.94 -38.20
C TYR A 312 -47.60 10.93 -38.67
N PHE A 313 -46.71 10.45 -37.78
CA PHE A 313 -45.50 9.72 -38.18
C PHE A 313 -45.51 8.25 -37.71
N LYS A 314 -45.49 7.28 -38.64
CA LYS A 314 -45.33 5.85 -38.34
C LYS A 314 -44.19 5.25 -39.18
N SER A 315 -43.25 4.56 -38.53
CA SER A 315 -42.06 3.99 -39.19
C SER A 315 -41.47 2.82 -38.40
N ASP A 316 -41.18 1.71 -39.09
CA ASP A 316 -40.44 0.57 -38.52
C ASP A 316 -38.99 0.61 -39.00
N LEU A 317 -38.02 0.78 -38.09
CA LEU A 317 -36.58 0.73 -38.38
C LEU A 317 -35.96 -0.59 -37.91
N THR A 318 -35.35 -1.34 -38.83
CA THR A 318 -34.44 -2.45 -38.52
C THR A 318 -33.00 -1.99 -38.74
N VAL A 319 -32.21 -1.91 -37.66
CA VAL A 319 -30.94 -1.15 -37.63
C VAL A 319 -29.75 -1.84 -38.33
N GLY A 320 -29.72 -3.17 -38.40
CA GLY A 320 -28.64 -3.92 -39.07
C GLY A 320 -27.26 -3.74 -38.42
N ASP A 321 -26.21 -3.77 -39.24
CA ASP A 321 -24.85 -3.43 -38.82
C ASP A 321 -24.53 -1.96 -39.14
N VAL A 322 -24.01 -1.25 -38.14
CA VAL A 322 -23.54 0.14 -38.25
C VAL A 322 -22.20 0.27 -37.55
N ILE A 323 -21.10 0.38 -38.31
CA ILE A 323 -19.74 0.50 -37.77
C ILE A 323 -19.29 1.96 -37.77
N VAL A 324 -19.32 2.57 -36.59
CA VAL A 324 -18.92 3.96 -36.34
C VAL A 324 -17.41 4.01 -36.10
N LYS A 325 -16.65 4.54 -37.06
CA LYS A 325 -15.20 4.81 -36.97
C LYS A 325 -14.99 6.33 -36.97
N GLY A 326 -13.82 6.79 -37.42
CA GLY A 326 -13.54 8.22 -37.52
C GLY A 326 -13.60 8.92 -36.17
N THR A 327 -14.16 10.15 -36.13
CA THR A 327 -14.33 10.87 -34.86
C THR A 327 -15.53 11.81 -34.86
N ASN A 328 -16.13 12.01 -33.68
CA ASN A 328 -17.27 12.89 -33.45
C ASN A 328 -18.54 12.47 -34.22
N ASN A 329 -18.79 11.16 -34.33
CA ASN A 329 -19.89 10.57 -35.09
C ASN A 329 -21.00 9.94 -34.21
N TYR A 330 -22.20 9.79 -34.78
CA TYR A 330 -23.32 9.02 -34.23
C TYR A 330 -23.63 7.78 -35.10
N GLY A 331 -23.90 6.62 -34.50
CA GLY A 331 -24.42 5.45 -35.24
C GLY A 331 -25.90 5.60 -35.58
N LEU A 332 -26.73 5.86 -34.57
CA LEU A 332 -28.16 6.11 -34.65
C LEU A 332 -28.53 7.33 -33.79
N ARG A 333 -29.29 8.29 -34.34
CA ARG A 333 -29.71 9.51 -33.63
C ARG A 333 -31.23 9.71 -33.66
N MET A 334 -31.80 10.04 -32.50
CA MET A 334 -33.19 10.47 -32.29
C MET A 334 -33.20 11.90 -31.71
N ALA A 335 -33.05 12.91 -32.57
CA ALA A 335 -33.00 14.32 -32.15
C ALA A 335 -34.40 14.89 -31.80
N ASP A 336 -34.45 15.97 -31.00
CA ASP A 336 -35.69 16.76 -30.87
C ASP A 336 -35.89 17.68 -32.09
N ILE A 337 -36.34 17.07 -33.18
CA ILE A 337 -36.64 17.74 -34.46
C ILE A 337 -37.85 18.67 -34.39
N TYR A 338 -38.83 18.42 -33.51
CA TYR A 338 -40.02 19.27 -33.35
C TYR A 338 -40.32 19.56 -31.88
N PRO A 339 -39.59 20.49 -31.22
CA PRO A 339 -39.76 20.76 -29.78
C PRO A 339 -41.21 21.05 -29.37
N ASN A 340 -41.93 21.82 -30.20
CA ASN A 340 -43.33 22.19 -29.98
C ASN A 340 -44.33 21.02 -30.13
N ASN A 341 -43.96 19.92 -30.79
CA ASN A 341 -44.79 18.71 -30.86
C ASN A 341 -44.23 17.64 -29.92
N LYS A 342 -44.84 17.48 -28.74
CA LYS A 342 -44.43 16.48 -27.74
C LYS A 342 -44.75 15.03 -28.14
N TYR A 343 -45.67 14.83 -29.08
CA TYR A 343 -46.31 13.54 -29.40
C TYR A 343 -45.95 13.00 -30.80
N TYR A 344 -44.94 13.57 -31.45
CA TYR A 344 -44.56 13.26 -32.84
C TYR A 344 -44.25 11.76 -33.05
N PHE A 345 -43.41 11.18 -32.19
CA PHE A 345 -43.00 9.76 -32.27
C PHE A 345 -44.00 8.76 -31.65
N ASP A 346 -45.01 9.22 -30.91
CA ASP A 346 -45.99 8.37 -30.21
C ASP A 346 -46.93 7.58 -31.16
N LYS A 347 -46.97 8.01 -32.42
CA LYS A 347 -48.00 7.66 -33.39
C LYS A 347 -47.80 6.29 -34.05
N GLY A 348 -46.57 5.77 -34.04
CA GLY A 348 -46.29 4.40 -34.49
C GLY A 348 -44.86 4.18 -34.97
N VAL A 349 -43.86 4.65 -34.22
CA VAL A 349 -42.45 4.40 -34.52
C VAL A 349 -41.94 3.19 -33.74
N THR A 350 -41.20 2.29 -34.39
CA THR A 350 -40.47 1.19 -33.74
C THR A 350 -39.01 1.14 -34.19
N ILE A 351 -38.11 0.70 -33.32
CA ILE A 351 -36.68 0.49 -33.63
C ILE A 351 -36.28 -0.90 -33.16
N GLN A 352 -35.77 -1.73 -34.07
CA GLN A 352 -35.48 -3.14 -33.84
C GLN A 352 -34.03 -3.43 -34.25
N SER A 353 -33.36 -4.31 -33.49
CA SER A 353 -32.07 -4.86 -33.90
C SER A 353 -32.20 -5.67 -35.19
N GLY A 354 -31.13 -5.77 -35.99
CA GLY A 354 -31.07 -6.63 -37.17
C GLY A 354 -31.00 -8.15 -36.86
N GLY A 355 -31.11 -8.53 -35.58
CA GLY A 355 -30.94 -9.90 -35.10
C GLY A 355 -29.75 -10.02 -34.13
N GLU A 356 -29.56 -11.19 -33.54
CA GLU A 356 -28.58 -11.40 -32.46
C GLU A 356 -27.12 -11.22 -32.91
N ASN A 357 -26.84 -11.48 -34.20
CA ASN A 357 -25.52 -11.31 -34.81
C ASN A 357 -25.27 -9.90 -35.39
N LYS A 358 -26.28 -9.02 -35.42
CA LYS A 358 -26.20 -7.65 -35.98
C LYS A 358 -26.05 -6.62 -34.87
N LYS A 359 -25.23 -5.58 -35.05
CA LYS A 359 -24.97 -4.56 -34.01
C LYS A 359 -24.53 -3.19 -34.52
N ILE A 360 -24.73 -2.17 -33.68
CA ILE A 360 -23.98 -0.92 -33.77
C ILE A 360 -22.61 -1.15 -33.13
N LEU A 361 -21.50 -0.93 -33.84
CA LEU A 361 -20.13 -1.07 -33.35
C LEU A 361 -19.46 0.30 -33.31
N VAL A 362 -19.07 0.75 -32.11
CA VAL A 362 -18.53 2.10 -31.86
C VAL A 362 -17.02 2.05 -31.68
N GLU A 363 -16.28 2.32 -32.74
CA GLU A 363 -14.82 2.39 -32.82
C GLU A 363 -14.35 3.87 -32.91
N GLY A 364 -13.10 4.11 -33.31
CA GLY A 364 -12.57 5.47 -33.51
C GLY A 364 -12.36 6.24 -32.20
N GLU A 365 -12.54 7.56 -32.23
CA GLU A 365 -12.40 8.43 -31.06
C GLU A 365 -13.56 9.42 -30.90
N GLU A 366 -14.08 9.60 -29.69
CA GLU A 366 -15.18 10.54 -29.39
C GLU A 366 -16.45 10.25 -30.22
N ASN A 367 -16.79 8.97 -30.37
CA ASN A 367 -17.96 8.50 -31.11
C ASN A 367 -19.07 7.96 -30.19
N VAL A 368 -20.31 8.00 -30.66
CA VAL A 368 -21.50 7.53 -29.93
C VAL A 368 -22.30 6.54 -30.78
N GLY A 369 -22.66 5.37 -30.22
CA GLY A 369 -23.47 4.38 -30.92
C GLY A 369 -24.90 4.82 -31.13
N VAL A 370 -25.60 5.15 -30.04
CA VAL A 370 -27.00 5.59 -30.05
C VAL A 370 -27.14 6.88 -29.25
N SER A 371 -27.84 7.88 -29.77
CA SER A 371 -28.15 9.11 -29.03
C SER A 371 -29.63 9.47 -29.11
N ILE A 372 -30.30 9.45 -27.96
CA ILE A 372 -31.72 9.80 -27.83
C ILE A 372 -31.85 11.16 -27.12
N ALA A 373 -32.46 12.14 -27.81
CA ALA A 373 -32.90 13.41 -27.25
C ALA A 373 -34.44 13.51 -27.19
N LYS A 374 -35.18 12.72 -27.98
CA LYS A 374 -36.64 12.64 -27.89
C LYS A 374 -37.17 11.33 -28.43
N PHE A 375 -38.12 10.74 -27.71
CA PHE A 375 -38.87 9.60 -28.21
C PHE A 375 -40.29 9.58 -27.61
N LEU A 376 -40.79 8.46 -27.05
CA LEU A 376 -42.16 8.38 -26.55
C LEU A 376 -42.44 9.37 -25.41
N SER A 377 -43.59 10.05 -25.48
CA SER A 377 -44.10 10.90 -24.39
C SER A 377 -44.55 10.08 -23.17
N SER A 378 -44.62 10.72 -22.01
CA SER A 378 -45.04 10.06 -20.76
C SER A 378 -46.50 9.58 -20.75
N THR A 379 -47.36 10.15 -21.61
CA THR A 379 -48.75 9.68 -21.79
C THR A 379 -48.85 8.48 -22.73
N LYS A 380 -47.85 8.28 -23.60
CA LYS A 380 -47.77 7.12 -24.49
C LYS A 380 -47.11 5.91 -23.82
N ASN A 381 -46.05 6.12 -23.04
CA ASN A 381 -45.47 5.09 -22.18
C ASN A 381 -44.66 5.69 -21.02
N SER A 382 -44.64 5.01 -19.88
CA SER A 382 -43.80 5.41 -18.74
C SER A 382 -42.31 5.28 -19.03
N ASN A 383 -41.89 4.31 -19.85
CA ASN A 383 -40.52 4.17 -20.36
C ASN A 383 -40.39 4.89 -21.73
N PRO A 384 -39.56 5.95 -21.87
CA PRO A 384 -39.39 6.68 -23.12
C PRO A 384 -38.96 5.84 -24.33
N ILE A 385 -38.37 4.65 -24.10
CA ILE A 385 -37.82 3.77 -25.13
C ILE A 385 -38.55 2.41 -25.23
N ALA A 386 -39.79 2.30 -24.76
CA ALA A 386 -40.57 1.05 -24.75
C ALA A 386 -40.83 0.42 -26.14
N ASN A 387 -40.58 1.17 -27.22
CA ASN A 387 -40.68 0.80 -28.63
C ASN A 387 -39.32 0.53 -29.30
N ILE A 388 -38.23 0.51 -28.53
CA ILE A 388 -36.94 -0.09 -28.95
C ILE A 388 -36.96 -1.58 -28.56
N SER A 389 -36.46 -2.46 -29.43
CA SER A 389 -36.43 -3.91 -29.21
C SER A 389 -35.04 -4.54 -29.44
N LYS A 390 -34.53 -5.22 -28.40
CA LYS A 390 -33.31 -6.05 -28.38
C LYS A 390 -32.06 -5.41 -29.00
N LEU A 391 -31.84 -4.10 -28.83
CA LEU A 391 -30.75 -3.39 -29.52
C LEU A 391 -29.37 -3.87 -29.06
N ASN A 392 -28.48 -4.21 -30.01
CA ASN A 392 -27.11 -4.66 -29.75
C ASN A 392 -26.10 -3.53 -29.99
N ILE A 393 -25.15 -3.36 -29.06
CA ILE A 393 -24.10 -2.34 -29.15
C ILE A 393 -22.75 -2.92 -28.71
N GLY A 394 -21.74 -2.82 -29.56
CA GLY A 394 -20.34 -3.07 -29.20
C GLY A 394 -19.57 -1.75 -29.11
N VAL A 395 -18.68 -1.60 -28.13
CA VAL A 395 -17.84 -0.41 -27.94
C VAL A 395 -16.37 -0.81 -28.02
N ASN A 396 -15.60 -0.22 -28.93
CA ASN A 396 -14.25 -0.65 -29.33
C ASN A 396 -13.32 0.53 -29.69
N GLY A 397 -13.66 1.77 -29.30
CA GLY A 397 -12.88 2.98 -29.56
C GLY A 397 -12.33 3.66 -28.30
N ASN A 398 -11.69 4.83 -28.47
CA ASN A 398 -11.24 5.70 -27.38
C ASN A 398 -12.29 6.78 -27.05
N LYS A 399 -12.59 7.03 -25.77
CA LYS A 399 -13.61 8.02 -25.35
C LYS A 399 -14.96 7.83 -26.07
N THR A 400 -15.43 6.60 -26.21
CA THR A 400 -16.65 6.26 -26.96
C THR A 400 -17.83 5.95 -26.03
N VAL A 401 -19.06 6.24 -26.48
CA VAL A 401 -20.31 5.93 -25.76
C VAL A 401 -21.10 4.88 -26.55
N GLY A 402 -21.57 3.83 -25.89
CA GLY A 402 -22.52 2.89 -26.48
C GLY A 402 -23.90 3.53 -26.70
N PHE A 403 -24.62 3.79 -25.61
CA PHE A 403 -25.96 4.37 -25.58
C PHE A 403 -25.99 5.67 -24.77
N LEU A 404 -26.47 6.78 -25.36
CA LEU A 404 -26.52 8.11 -24.78
C LEU A 404 -27.97 8.62 -24.67
N ARG A 405 -28.41 8.96 -23.46
CA ARG A 405 -29.50 9.93 -23.24
C ARG A 405 -28.90 11.34 -23.22
N ASN A 406 -29.18 12.09 -24.27
CA ASN A 406 -28.47 13.32 -24.64
C ASN A 406 -28.80 14.49 -23.69
N LYS A 407 -27.86 15.45 -23.52
CA LYS A 407 -28.08 16.66 -22.72
C LYS A 407 -29.24 17.52 -23.22
N ASP A 408 -29.42 17.56 -24.54
CA ASP A 408 -30.49 18.33 -25.20
C ASP A 408 -31.84 17.53 -25.19
N TYR A 409 -32.07 16.63 -24.22
CA TYR A 409 -33.29 15.81 -24.14
C TYR A 409 -34.55 16.64 -23.85
N SER A 410 -35.62 16.41 -24.60
CA SER A 410 -36.87 17.20 -24.52
C SER A 410 -37.72 16.88 -23.29
N ASP A 411 -38.44 17.88 -22.77
CA ASP A 411 -39.33 17.75 -21.61
C ASP A 411 -40.68 17.06 -21.98
N ASN A 412 -40.65 16.03 -22.84
CA ASN A 412 -41.82 15.23 -23.25
C ASN A 412 -42.00 13.94 -22.42
N ASN A 413 -40.92 13.41 -21.85
CA ASN A 413 -40.95 12.26 -20.93
C ASN A 413 -39.72 12.29 -20.02
N ILE A 414 -39.90 12.71 -18.77
CA ILE A 414 -38.81 12.91 -17.80
C ILE A 414 -38.45 11.63 -17.02
N ASN A 415 -39.24 10.57 -17.18
CA ASN A 415 -39.03 9.27 -16.54
C ASN A 415 -37.76 8.58 -17.05
N ASP A 416 -37.25 7.62 -16.28
CA ASP A 416 -36.12 6.78 -16.65
C ASP A 416 -36.34 6.00 -17.96
N MET A 417 -35.31 5.97 -18.81
CA MET A 417 -35.21 4.97 -19.87
C MET A 417 -34.87 3.62 -19.24
N ILE A 418 -35.68 2.59 -19.50
CA ILE A 418 -35.47 1.27 -18.89
C ILE A 418 -34.77 0.36 -19.90
N LEU A 419 -33.54 -0.05 -19.58
CA LEU A 419 -32.75 -1.04 -20.30
C LEU A 419 -32.99 -2.42 -19.67
N ASN A 420 -33.85 -3.22 -20.30
CA ASN A 420 -34.28 -4.55 -19.85
C ASN A 420 -34.25 -5.55 -21.02
N ASP A 421 -34.66 -6.81 -20.81
CA ASP A 421 -34.63 -7.85 -21.86
C ASP A 421 -35.51 -7.56 -23.10
N THR A 422 -36.47 -6.63 -23.00
CA THR A 422 -37.24 -6.15 -24.15
C THR A 422 -36.43 -5.13 -24.95
N THR A 423 -35.92 -4.07 -24.31
CA THR A 423 -35.29 -2.93 -24.99
C THR A 423 -33.83 -3.19 -25.38
N MET A 424 -33.10 -3.94 -24.56
CA MET A 424 -31.66 -4.15 -24.65
C MET A 424 -31.31 -5.57 -25.10
N GLY A 425 -30.50 -5.67 -26.15
CA GLY A 425 -29.85 -6.90 -26.60
C GLY A 425 -28.57 -7.15 -25.80
N THR A 426 -27.43 -7.21 -26.49
CA THR A 426 -26.09 -7.32 -25.88
C THR A 426 -25.37 -5.98 -25.97
N PHE A 427 -24.95 -5.42 -24.83
CA PHE A 427 -23.98 -4.31 -24.77
C PHE A 427 -22.63 -4.86 -24.31
N SER A 428 -21.55 -4.61 -25.04
CA SER A 428 -20.23 -5.20 -24.76
C SER A 428 -19.05 -4.33 -25.18
N PHE A 429 -17.88 -4.59 -24.61
CA PHE A 429 -16.61 -4.02 -25.05
C PHE A 429 -15.88 -4.94 -26.05
N GLY A 430 -15.16 -4.34 -27.00
CA GLY A 430 -14.12 -4.98 -27.81
C GLY A 430 -12.72 -4.69 -27.27
N ASP A 431 -11.71 -5.34 -27.82
CA ASP A 431 -10.35 -5.34 -27.29
C ASP A 431 -9.64 -3.97 -27.37
N ASN A 432 -10.07 -3.09 -28.29
CA ASN A 432 -9.49 -1.75 -28.47
C ASN A 432 -10.11 -0.67 -27.59
N ALA A 433 -11.23 -0.96 -26.92
CA ALA A 433 -11.98 0.01 -26.11
C ALA A 433 -11.10 0.65 -25.03
N GLU A 434 -11.15 1.98 -24.91
CA GLU A 434 -10.32 2.77 -23.99
C GLU A 434 -11.08 4.01 -23.51
N ASN A 435 -10.97 4.38 -22.23
CA ASN A 435 -11.66 5.55 -21.66
C ASN A 435 -13.19 5.65 -21.95
N SER A 436 -13.84 4.53 -22.28
CA SER A 436 -15.16 4.49 -22.91
C SER A 436 -16.26 4.03 -21.95
N THR A 437 -17.53 4.18 -22.35
CA THR A 437 -18.67 3.77 -21.52
C THR A 437 -19.78 3.11 -22.34
N LEU A 438 -20.44 2.09 -21.80
CA LEU A 438 -21.55 1.43 -22.50
C LEU A 438 -22.83 2.25 -22.46
N ILE A 439 -23.11 2.91 -21.34
CA ILE A 439 -24.38 3.61 -21.07
C ILE A 439 -24.09 5.00 -20.49
N ARG A 440 -24.78 6.03 -20.97
CA ARG A 440 -24.60 7.39 -20.48
C ARG A 440 -25.89 8.19 -20.43
N SER A 441 -26.06 9.00 -19.39
CA SER A 441 -27.10 10.03 -19.34
C SER A 441 -26.51 11.40 -18.99
N ASP A 442 -26.77 12.41 -19.81
CA ASP A 442 -26.44 13.80 -19.49
C ASP A 442 -27.66 14.59 -18.94
N LYS A 443 -28.88 14.06 -19.12
CA LYS A 443 -30.15 14.64 -18.66
C LYS A 443 -31.20 13.56 -18.37
N TYR A 444 -31.83 13.63 -17.20
CA TYR A 444 -32.80 12.63 -16.68
C TYR A 444 -32.21 11.21 -16.52
N GLY A 445 -33.05 10.23 -16.17
CA GLY A 445 -32.63 8.90 -15.72
C GLY A 445 -32.43 7.83 -16.80
N ILE A 446 -31.58 6.85 -16.51
CA ILE A 446 -31.58 5.52 -17.16
C ILE A 446 -31.54 4.46 -16.05
N THR A 447 -32.51 3.55 -16.06
CA THR A 447 -32.53 2.38 -15.17
C THR A 447 -31.99 1.16 -15.92
N ILE A 448 -30.91 0.58 -15.40
CA ILE A 448 -30.29 -0.65 -15.90
C ILE A 448 -30.92 -1.82 -15.15
N ALA A 449 -31.72 -2.61 -15.86
CA ALA A 449 -32.49 -3.75 -15.34
C ALA A 449 -32.14 -5.07 -16.05
N LYS A 450 -31.11 -5.08 -16.90
CA LYS A 450 -30.53 -6.27 -17.53
C LYS A 450 -29.07 -6.42 -17.12
N ASN A 451 -28.63 -7.67 -16.91
CA ASN A 451 -27.25 -7.97 -16.55
C ASN A 451 -26.27 -7.64 -17.69
N ILE A 452 -25.05 -7.23 -17.32
CA ILE A 452 -23.96 -6.94 -18.27
C ILE A 452 -22.69 -7.64 -17.77
N THR A 453 -22.01 -8.36 -18.65
CA THR A 453 -20.71 -8.97 -18.36
C THR A 453 -19.68 -8.50 -19.40
N VAL A 454 -18.49 -8.09 -18.96
CA VAL A 454 -17.39 -7.64 -19.83
C VAL A 454 -16.06 -8.27 -19.45
N ASP A 455 -15.35 -8.77 -20.46
CA ASP A 455 -14.06 -9.47 -20.38
C ASP A 455 -13.03 -8.91 -21.39
N LYS A 456 -13.34 -7.74 -21.96
CA LYS A 456 -12.60 -7.06 -23.03
C LYS A 456 -12.46 -5.56 -22.75
N GLY A 457 -11.61 -4.90 -23.53
CA GLY A 457 -11.25 -3.49 -23.38
C GLY A 457 -10.03 -3.27 -22.48
N LYS A 458 -9.38 -2.13 -22.71
CA LYS A 458 -8.20 -1.62 -22.00
C LYS A 458 -8.60 -0.82 -20.73
N GLU A 459 -7.75 0.11 -20.33
CA GLU A 459 -7.94 1.01 -19.19
C GLU A 459 -9.02 2.09 -19.39
N GLY A 460 -9.51 2.66 -18.29
CA GLY A 460 -10.43 3.82 -18.26
C GLY A 460 -11.88 3.51 -18.64
N ASN A 461 -12.20 2.27 -18.98
CA ASN A 461 -13.55 1.87 -19.40
C ASN A 461 -14.53 1.78 -18.23
N SER A 462 -15.83 1.90 -18.53
CA SER A 462 -16.90 1.87 -17.52
C SER A 462 -18.21 1.26 -18.01
N PHE A 463 -19.04 0.72 -17.10
CA PHE A 463 -20.40 0.31 -17.50
C PHE A 463 -21.25 1.54 -17.81
N ALA A 464 -21.25 2.54 -16.91
CA ALA A 464 -22.03 3.73 -17.14
C ALA A 464 -21.50 5.03 -16.51
N GLN A 465 -21.86 6.16 -17.14
CA GLN A 465 -21.51 7.51 -16.71
C GLN A 465 -22.76 8.41 -16.66
N VAL A 466 -22.79 9.37 -15.74
CA VAL A 466 -23.73 10.50 -15.79
C VAL A 466 -23.03 11.84 -15.61
N LEU A 467 -23.31 12.77 -16.54
CA LEU A 467 -22.88 14.16 -16.45
C LEU A 467 -24.08 15.11 -16.28
N GLY A 468 -23.81 16.37 -15.91
CA GLY A 468 -24.81 17.42 -15.84
C GLY A 468 -25.93 17.11 -14.83
N GLU A 469 -27.15 16.89 -15.33
CA GLU A 469 -28.32 16.49 -14.52
C GLU A 469 -28.80 15.07 -14.81
N GLY A 470 -27.95 14.25 -15.43
CA GLY A 470 -28.19 12.83 -15.67
C GLY A 470 -28.27 12.00 -14.39
N LYS A 471 -29.06 10.93 -14.44
CA LYS A 471 -29.18 9.95 -13.35
C LYS A 471 -29.08 8.53 -13.89
N ILE A 472 -28.49 7.62 -13.13
CA ILE A 472 -28.48 6.18 -13.45
C ILE A 472 -28.82 5.35 -12.22
N THR A 473 -29.69 4.36 -12.41
CA THR A 473 -30.09 3.40 -11.38
C THR A 473 -29.72 1.99 -11.83
N ASN A 474 -28.80 1.32 -11.14
CA ASN A 474 -28.49 -0.09 -11.38
C ASN A 474 -29.34 -1.00 -10.48
N ASN A 475 -30.20 -1.81 -11.11
CA ASN A 475 -30.98 -2.88 -10.48
C ASN A 475 -30.50 -4.28 -10.90
N ALA A 476 -29.39 -4.38 -11.64
CA ALA A 476 -28.90 -5.61 -12.26
C ALA A 476 -27.51 -6.03 -11.74
N LYS A 477 -27.00 -7.17 -12.22
CA LYS A 477 -25.58 -7.54 -12.06
C LYS A 477 -24.75 -6.95 -13.20
N LEU A 478 -23.76 -6.13 -12.85
CA LEU A 478 -22.75 -5.59 -13.75
C LEU A 478 -21.39 -6.20 -13.38
N GLU A 479 -20.81 -7.00 -14.28
CA GLU A 479 -19.69 -7.91 -13.98
C GLU A 479 -18.50 -7.68 -14.93
N SER A 480 -17.33 -7.35 -14.39
CA SER A 480 -16.12 -7.00 -15.15
C SER A 480 -14.97 -7.94 -14.77
N LYS A 481 -14.33 -8.54 -15.76
CA LYS A 481 -13.38 -9.66 -15.59
C LYS A 481 -11.99 -9.36 -16.16
N GLY A 482 -10.97 -9.44 -15.32
CA GLY A 482 -9.56 -9.26 -15.68
C GLY A 482 -9.17 -7.85 -16.12
N ARG A 483 -9.97 -6.82 -15.81
CA ARG A 483 -9.70 -5.44 -16.24
C ARG A 483 -8.73 -4.69 -15.31
N ILE A 484 -8.15 -3.62 -15.85
CA ILE A 484 -7.24 -2.67 -15.19
C ILE A 484 -7.85 -1.27 -15.34
N LYS A 485 -7.82 -0.42 -14.30
CA LYS A 485 -8.46 0.91 -14.26
C LYS A 485 -9.89 0.96 -14.82
N PHE A 486 -10.69 -0.08 -14.59
CA PHE A 486 -12.10 -0.12 -14.97
C PHE A 486 -12.97 0.47 -13.85
N THR A 487 -13.95 1.30 -14.21
CA THR A 487 -14.86 1.92 -13.23
C THR A 487 -16.30 1.44 -13.43
N GLY A 488 -16.99 0.97 -12.40
CA GLY A 488 -18.35 0.46 -12.54
C GLY A 488 -19.34 1.54 -12.98
N LEU A 489 -19.62 2.50 -12.10
CA LEU A 489 -20.51 3.64 -12.35
C LEU A 489 -19.81 4.97 -12.00
N ILE A 490 -20.03 6.03 -12.79
CA ILE A 490 -19.48 7.39 -12.54
C ILE A 490 -20.60 8.44 -12.55
N ALA A 491 -20.60 9.37 -11.59
CA ALA A 491 -21.35 10.62 -11.61
C ALA A 491 -20.43 11.85 -11.54
N LYS A 492 -20.67 12.86 -12.39
CA LYS A 492 -19.90 14.10 -12.39
C LYS A 492 -20.67 15.34 -12.84
N GLY A 493 -20.74 16.35 -11.99
CA GLY A 493 -21.31 17.66 -12.29
C GLY A 493 -22.72 17.88 -11.77
N LYS A 494 -23.23 19.09 -12.03
CA LYS A 494 -24.58 19.55 -11.71
C LYS A 494 -25.07 20.56 -12.74
N ILE A 495 -26.38 20.70 -12.88
CA ILE A 495 -27.02 21.84 -13.54
C ILE A 495 -27.74 22.68 -12.49
N VAL A 496 -27.63 24.00 -12.58
CA VAL A 496 -28.41 24.94 -11.77
C VAL A 496 -29.36 25.69 -12.70
N ASN A 497 -30.67 25.50 -12.51
CA ASN A 497 -31.71 26.09 -13.36
C ASN A 497 -32.78 26.74 -12.47
N LYS A 498 -32.99 28.06 -12.62
CA LYS A 498 -33.93 28.87 -11.82
C LYS A 498 -33.79 28.67 -10.29
N GLY A 499 -32.55 28.49 -9.81
CA GLY A 499 -32.24 28.25 -8.39
C GLY A 499 -32.38 26.80 -7.92
N ILE A 500 -32.86 25.88 -8.77
CA ILE A 500 -32.90 24.44 -8.48
C ILE A 500 -31.60 23.82 -8.96
N THR A 501 -30.92 23.08 -8.08
CA THR A 501 -29.66 22.37 -8.39
C THR A 501 -29.93 20.89 -8.59
N ASN A 502 -29.82 20.43 -9.85
CA ASN A 502 -29.87 19.02 -10.21
C ASN A 502 -28.46 18.46 -10.31
N TYR A 503 -28.07 17.62 -9.34
CA TYR A 503 -26.77 16.95 -9.31
C TYR A 503 -26.80 15.63 -10.12
N SER A 504 -25.73 15.37 -10.87
CA SER A 504 -25.46 14.06 -11.45
C SER A 504 -25.48 12.98 -10.38
N THR A 505 -26.27 11.91 -10.54
CA THR A 505 -26.49 10.92 -9.46
C THR A 505 -26.46 9.48 -9.97
N ILE A 506 -25.63 8.63 -9.37
CA ILE A 506 -25.63 7.17 -9.55
C ILE A 506 -26.21 6.45 -8.33
N THR A 507 -27.14 5.55 -8.57
CA THR A 507 -27.80 4.72 -7.55
C THR A 507 -27.51 3.24 -7.85
N ASN A 508 -27.04 2.47 -6.86
CA ASN A 508 -26.85 1.03 -6.98
C ASN A 508 -27.72 0.28 -5.96
N THR A 509 -28.69 -0.49 -6.45
CA THR A 509 -29.51 -1.43 -5.66
C THR A 509 -29.16 -2.89 -5.97
N GLY A 510 -28.65 -3.15 -7.19
CA GLY A 510 -28.20 -4.45 -7.66
C GLY A 510 -26.77 -4.81 -7.21
N THR A 511 -25.98 -5.36 -8.14
CA THR A 511 -24.60 -5.80 -7.87
C THR A 511 -23.63 -5.26 -8.90
N ILE A 512 -22.55 -4.64 -8.44
CA ILE A 512 -21.37 -4.31 -9.24
C ILE A 512 -20.25 -5.26 -8.80
N GLU A 513 -19.65 -5.99 -9.74
CA GLU A 513 -18.56 -6.92 -9.48
C GLU A 513 -17.42 -6.69 -10.47
N ILE A 514 -16.27 -6.23 -9.99
CA ILE A 514 -15.06 -6.00 -10.78
C ILE A 514 -13.95 -6.90 -10.22
N THR A 515 -13.52 -7.86 -11.01
CA THR A 515 -12.62 -8.93 -10.59
C THR A 515 -11.36 -8.96 -11.44
N GLY A 516 -10.21 -9.15 -10.81
CA GLY A 516 -8.95 -9.41 -11.49
C GLY A 516 -7.75 -8.69 -10.87
N ASN A 517 -6.55 -9.08 -11.29
CA ASN A 517 -5.30 -8.58 -10.72
C ASN A 517 -4.88 -7.19 -11.25
N GLY A 518 -5.80 -6.45 -11.87
CA GLY A 518 -5.56 -5.10 -12.36
C GLY A 518 -5.62 -4.05 -11.27
N SER A 519 -4.67 -3.12 -11.27
CA SER A 519 -4.63 -1.98 -10.36
C SER A 519 -5.64 -0.88 -10.75
N GLY A 520 -6.01 -0.04 -9.79
CA GLY A 520 -6.80 1.18 -10.01
C GLY A 520 -8.27 0.99 -10.44
N ASN A 521 -8.83 -0.22 -10.33
CA ASN A 521 -10.26 -0.47 -10.58
C ASN A 521 -11.13 0.22 -9.51
N VAL A 522 -12.29 0.77 -9.90
CA VAL A 522 -13.21 1.50 -9.01
C VAL A 522 -14.65 0.99 -9.14
N GLY A 523 -15.34 0.70 -8.03
CA GLY A 523 -16.72 0.20 -8.08
C GLY A 523 -17.74 1.28 -8.46
N MET A 524 -17.78 2.37 -7.68
CA MET A 524 -18.62 3.55 -7.94
C MET A 524 -17.81 4.82 -7.70
N ALA A 525 -17.99 5.85 -8.53
CA ALA A 525 -17.26 7.11 -8.45
C ALA A 525 -18.18 8.34 -8.48
N ALA A 526 -18.01 9.24 -7.51
CA ALA A 526 -18.55 10.59 -7.51
C ALA A 526 -17.39 11.58 -7.67
N LEU A 527 -17.41 12.36 -8.74
CA LEU A 527 -16.39 13.35 -9.10
C LEU A 527 -17.05 14.72 -9.20
N GLY A 528 -16.34 15.82 -8.88
CA GLY A 528 -16.76 17.22 -9.10
C GLY A 528 -18.28 17.47 -9.15
N ASP A 529 -18.91 17.65 -7.99
CA ASP A 529 -20.37 17.75 -7.78
C ASP A 529 -21.24 16.48 -7.98
N GLY A 530 -20.70 15.36 -8.43
CA GLY A 530 -21.48 14.11 -8.56
C GLY A 530 -21.96 13.52 -7.21
N ASN A 531 -23.04 12.73 -7.24
CA ASN A 531 -23.60 12.02 -6.08
C ASN A 531 -23.56 10.49 -6.25
N ILE A 532 -23.32 9.78 -5.15
CA ILE A 532 -23.52 8.32 -5.01
C ILE A 532 -24.67 8.02 -4.05
N VAL A 533 -25.48 7.03 -4.39
CA VAL A 533 -26.34 6.28 -3.45
C VAL A 533 -26.07 4.79 -3.63
N ASN A 534 -25.74 4.07 -2.56
CA ASN A 534 -25.64 2.61 -2.59
C ASN A 534 -26.56 1.98 -1.53
N SER A 535 -27.33 0.97 -1.93
CA SER A 535 -27.98 -0.01 -1.05
C SER A 535 -27.70 -1.46 -1.49
N GLY A 536 -27.11 -1.65 -2.68
CA GLY A 536 -26.73 -2.94 -3.23
C GLY A 536 -25.31 -3.39 -2.88
N THR A 537 -24.81 -4.34 -3.66
CA THR A 537 -23.45 -4.90 -3.51
C THR A 537 -22.45 -4.23 -4.46
N VAL A 538 -21.24 -3.96 -3.96
CA VAL A 538 -20.09 -3.48 -4.73
C VAL A 538 -18.87 -4.33 -4.36
N THR A 539 -18.36 -5.11 -5.30
CA THR A 539 -17.22 -6.02 -5.13
C THR A 539 -16.09 -5.62 -6.07
N VAL A 540 -14.90 -5.32 -5.55
CA VAL A 540 -13.71 -4.89 -6.33
C VAL A 540 -12.47 -5.65 -5.86
N THR A 541 -12.21 -6.81 -6.44
CA THR A 541 -11.32 -7.85 -5.89
C THR A 541 -10.28 -8.38 -6.87
N GLY A 542 -9.29 -9.10 -6.36
CA GLY A 542 -8.06 -9.54 -7.04
C GLY A 542 -6.82 -8.84 -6.48
N ASN A 543 -5.64 -9.27 -6.95
CA ASN A 543 -4.36 -8.97 -6.30
C ASN A 543 -3.75 -7.59 -6.64
N GLY A 544 -4.33 -6.85 -7.60
CA GLY A 544 -3.80 -5.56 -8.04
C GLY A 544 -3.93 -4.44 -6.99
N ASP A 545 -3.25 -3.33 -7.20
CA ASP A 545 -3.07 -2.29 -6.18
C ASP A 545 -4.01 -1.09 -6.36
N LYS A 546 -4.19 -0.27 -5.31
CA LYS A 546 -4.86 1.05 -5.38
C LYS A 546 -6.29 1.02 -5.92
N LYS A 547 -7.00 -0.10 -5.79
CA LYS A 547 -8.41 -0.23 -6.18
C LYS A 547 -9.31 0.44 -5.13
N VAL A 548 -10.54 0.79 -5.50
CA VAL A 548 -11.51 1.41 -4.58
C VAL A 548 -12.91 0.82 -4.76
N GLY A 549 -13.61 0.47 -3.69
CA GLY A 549 -15.02 0.08 -3.75
C GLY A 549 -15.91 1.28 -4.12
N ILE A 550 -15.92 2.31 -3.27
CA ILE A 550 -16.64 3.57 -3.49
C ILE A 550 -15.67 4.74 -3.38
N TYR A 551 -15.61 5.59 -4.42
CA TYR A 551 -14.71 6.73 -4.54
C TYR A 551 -15.50 8.04 -4.53
N ASN A 552 -15.44 8.80 -3.44
CA ASN A 552 -16.20 10.04 -3.28
C ASN A 552 -15.30 11.28 -3.17
N ILE A 553 -15.20 12.03 -4.27
CA ILE A 553 -14.69 13.42 -4.32
C ILE A 553 -15.72 14.38 -4.93
N GLY A 554 -16.97 13.95 -5.07
CA GLY A 554 -18.09 14.72 -5.61
C GLY A 554 -18.80 15.53 -4.53
N ASN A 555 -20.09 15.78 -4.71
CA ASN A 555 -20.90 16.50 -3.71
C ASN A 555 -21.21 15.63 -2.48
N LYS A 556 -21.68 14.38 -2.66
CA LYS A 556 -21.87 13.42 -1.55
C LYS A 556 -21.90 11.95 -1.98
N ALA A 557 -21.62 11.06 -1.02
CA ALA A 557 -21.99 9.66 -1.06
C ALA A 557 -22.98 9.30 0.08
N GLU A 558 -24.01 8.53 -0.24
CA GLU A 558 -24.94 7.97 0.75
C GLU A 558 -24.90 6.44 0.72
N ILE A 559 -24.49 5.85 1.83
CA ILE A 559 -24.35 4.40 2.02
C ILE A 559 -25.52 3.94 2.90
N LYS A 560 -26.53 3.35 2.25
CA LYS A 560 -27.83 3.01 2.81
C LYS A 560 -27.90 1.55 3.27
N ASP A 561 -28.99 1.23 3.96
CA ASP A 561 -29.36 -0.13 4.36
C ASP A 561 -29.23 -1.14 3.21
N GLY A 562 -28.67 -2.32 3.52
CA GLY A 562 -28.37 -3.38 2.55
C GLY A 562 -26.96 -3.33 1.95
N SER A 563 -26.25 -2.20 2.07
CA SER A 563 -24.94 -1.99 1.45
C SER A 563 -23.90 -3.05 1.83
N GLN A 564 -23.31 -3.69 0.83
CA GLN A 564 -22.21 -4.65 0.97
C GLN A 564 -21.05 -4.26 0.06
N ILE A 565 -19.91 -3.90 0.66
CA ILE A 565 -18.73 -3.39 -0.05
C ILE A 565 -17.56 -4.35 0.20
N ASN A 566 -17.11 -5.05 -0.82
CA ASN A 566 -16.09 -6.11 -0.72
C ASN A 566 -14.86 -5.75 -1.55
N VAL A 567 -13.69 -5.63 -0.94
CA VAL A 567 -12.42 -5.33 -1.63
C VAL A 567 -11.28 -6.24 -1.18
N SER A 568 -10.27 -6.42 -2.03
CA SER A 568 -9.04 -7.15 -1.69
C SER A 568 -7.85 -6.54 -2.42
N GLY A 569 -6.64 -6.79 -1.95
CA GLY A 569 -5.38 -6.39 -2.60
C GLY A 569 -4.71 -5.21 -1.91
N ASN A 570 -3.49 -4.89 -2.33
CA ASN A 570 -2.63 -3.96 -1.62
C ASN A 570 -3.00 -2.49 -1.85
N SER A 571 -2.80 -1.64 -0.84
CA SER A 571 -3.15 -0.20 -0.83
C SER A 571 -4.55 0.13 -1.38
N THR A 572 -5.48 -0.83 -1.31
CA THR A 572 -6.83 -0.77 -1.87
C THR A 572 -7.81 -0.31 -0.78
N THR A 573 -8.95 0.28 -1.12
CA THR A 573 -9.88 0.87 -0.13
C THR A 573 -11.32 0.43 -0.34
N GLY A 574 -12.05 0.09 0.73
CA GLY A 574 -13.49 -0.14 0.69
C GLY A 574 -14.24 1.13 0.28
N ILE A 575 -14.07 2.21 1.04
CA ILE A 575 -14.56 3.55 0.69
C ILE A 575 -13.46 4.59 0.84
N PHE A 576 -13.19 5.34 -0.25
CA PHE A 576 -12.41 6.57 -0.23
C PHE A 576 -13.32 7.80 -0.20
N ASN A 577 -13.06 8.74 0.70
CA ASN A 577 -13.83 9.98 0.86
C ASN A 577 -12.95 11.23 0.92
N LYS A 578 -13.40 12.31 0.29
CA LYS A 578 -12.82 13.66 0.44
C LYS A 578 -13.86 14.76 0.65
N THR A 579 -15.15 14.43 0.61
CA THR A 579 -16.26 15.37 0.77
C THR A 579 -17.28 14.81 1.76
N ILE A 580 -18.59 14.85 1.48
CA ILE A 580 -19.64 14.43 2.42
C ILE A 580 -19.96 12.95 2.22
N MET A 581 -19.84 12.12 3.27
CA MET A 581 -20.37 10.76 3.29
C MET A 581 -21.35 10.55 4.46
N ASN A 582 -22.55 10.06 4.14
CA ASN A 582 -23.55 9.62 5.11
C ASN A 582 -23.66 8.10 5.10
N ILE A 583 -23.74 7.47 6.28
CA ILE A 583 -23.88 6.01 6.45
C ILE A 583 -25.08 5.70 7.35
N ASP A 584 -26.10 5.02 6.82
CA ASP A 584 -27.32 4.66 7.56
C ASP A 584 -27.81 3.23 7.25
N GLY A 585 -28.52 2.63 8.21
CA GLY A 585 -28.99 1.25 8.15
C GLY A 585 -27.90 0.21 8.43
N LYS A 586 -28.03 -0.97 7.81
CA LYS A 586 -27.07 -2.08 7.89
C LYS A 586 -26.10 -2.02 6.72
N VAL A 587 -24.83 -1.77 7.05
CA VAL A 587 -23.74 -1.55 6.09
C VAL A 587 -22.55 -2.45 6.44
N THR A 588 -22.08 -3.24 5.48
CA THR A 588 -20.92 -4.13 5.68
C THR A 588 -19.80 -3.78 4.71
N ILE A 589 -18.60 -3.52 5.24
CA ILE A 589 -17.37 -3.27 4.51
C ILE A 589 -16.38 -4.38 4.82
N ASN A 590 -16.01 -5.17 3.82
CA ASN A 590 -15.04 -6.26 3.91
C ASN A 590 -13.80 -5.91 3.07
N ALA A 591 -12.64 -5.78 3.70
CA ALA A 591 -11.36 -5.48 3.06
C ALA A 591 -10.34 -6.61 3.29
N LYS A 592 -9.51 -6.95 2.29
CA LYS A 592 -8.55 -8.06 2.38
C LYS A 592 -7.17 -7.74 1.83
N ASP A 593 -6.16 -8.51 2.24
CA ASP A 593 -4.84 -8.57 1.62
C ASP A 593 -4.10 -7.22 1.51
N GLY A 594 -4.16 -6.44 2.59
CA GLY A 594 -3.54 -5.10 2.65
C GLY A 594 -4.48 -3.95 2.26
N SER A 595 -5.76 -4.23 2.00
CA SER A 595 -6.78 -3.21 1.82
C SER A 595 -7.21 -2.55 3.13
N THR A 596 -7.62 -1.28 3.05
CA THR A 596 -8.22 -0.49 4.14
C THR A 596 -9.74 -0.44 4.02
N GLY A 597 -10.47 -0.44 5.14
CA GLY A 597 -11.94 -0.37 5.18
C GLY A 597 -12.47 0.98 4.70
N ILE A 598 -12.23 2.03 5.49
CA ILE A 598 -12.56 3.43 5.14
C ILE A 598 -11.27 4.27 5.15
N TYR A 599 -11.06 5.09 4.12
CA TYR A 599 -10.03 6.12 4.06
C TYR A 599 -10.70 7.47 3.76
N SER A 600 -10.57 8.45 4.65
CA SER A 600 -11.01 9.83 4.40
C SER A 600 -9.83 10.79 4.46
N SER A 601 -9.60 11.58 3.41
CA SER A 601 -8.56 12.62 3.33
C SER A 601 -9.13 14.04 3.15
N GLY A 602 -10.38 14.22 3.54
CA GLY A 602 -11.08 15.51 3.56
C GLY A 602 -12.56 15.38 3.84
N GLY A 603 -13.19 16.51 4.18
CA GLY A 603 -14.65 16.62 4.29
C GLY A 603 -15.22 16.10 5.62
N THR A 604 -16.36 15.40 5.53
CA THR A 604 -17.09 14.88 6.69
C THR A 604 -17.66 13.49 6.45
N ILE A 605 -17.62 12.65 7.48
CA ILE A 605 -18.37 11.38 7.54
C ILE A 605 -19.34 11.43 8.71
N THR A 606 -20.59 11.02 8.49
CA THR A 606 -21.62 10.89 9.53
C THR A 606 -22.29 9.51 9.44
N SER A 607 -22.17 8.70 10.49
CA SER A 607 -22.88 7.42 10.61
C SER A 607 -24.01 7.49 11.62
N THR A 608 -25.19 7.00 11.24
CA THR A 608 -26.32 6.71 12.15
C THR A 608 -26.53 5.20 12.36
N SER A 609 -25.65 4.39 11.78
CA SER A 609 -25.80 2.92 11.70
C SER A 609 -25.54 2.19 13.02
N GLY A 610 -24.77 2.80 13.93
CA GLY A 610 -24.29 2.13 15.13
C GLY A 610 -23.52 0.85 14.80
N ASN A 611 -23.77 -0.21 15.57
CA ASN A 611 -23.15 -1.53 15.39
C ASN A 611 -23.65 -2.30 14.15
N ASN A 612 -24.56 -1.71 13.35
CA ASN A 612 -24.94 -2.21 12.04
C ASN A 612 -24.00 -1.74 10.92
N LEU A 613 -23.11 -0.77 11.19
CA LEU A 613 -21.91 -0.55 10.39
C LEU A 613 -20.83 -1.53 10.85
N LYS A 614 -20.53 -2.51 9.99
CA LYS A 614 -19.50 -3.53 10.22
C LYS A 614 -18.33 -3.32 9.27
N ILE A 615 -17.13 -3.17 9.82
CA ILE A 615 -15.89 -2.98 9.05
C ILE A 615 -14.94 -4.13 9.40
N THR A 616 -14.81 -5.10 8.49
CA THR A 616 -13.91 -6.25 8.66
C THR A 616 -12.72 -6.14 7.71
N VAL A 617 -11.51 -6.25 8.25
CA VAL A 617 -10.25 -6.21 7.51
C VAL A 617 -9.44 -7.47 7.81
N THR A 618 -9.04 -8.22 6.78
CA THR A 618 -8.29 -9.48 6.94
C THR A 618 -7.07 -9.51 6.02
N GLY A 619 -5.89 -9.25 6.59
CA GLY A 619 -4.62 -9.22 5.86
C GLY A 619 -3.92 -10.58 5.80
N SER A 620 -3.32 -10.87 4.65
CA SER A 620 -2.10 -11.68 4.55
C SER A 620 -0.83 -10.81 4.79
N SER A 621 -0.93 -9.50 4.53
CA SER A 621 0.12 -8.48 4.62
C SER A 621 -0.19 -7.40 5.66
N LYS A 622 0.87 -6.86 6.29
CA LYS A 622 0.81 -5.84 7.37
C LYS A 622 0.55 -4.41 6.87
N LYS A 623 -0.45 -4.18 6.00
CA LYS A 623 -0.69 -2.85 5.35
C LYS A 623 -2.13 -2.32 5.42
N GLY A 624 -3.11 -3.14 5.76
CA GLY A 624 -4.53 -2.71 5.80
C GLY A 624 -4.91 -2.03 7.11
N LEU A 625 -5.79 -1.03 7.08
CA LEU A 625 -6.41 -0.42 8.26
C LEU A 625 -7.93 -0.63 8.31
N GLY A 626 -8.54 -0.66 9.49
CA GLY A 626 -10.00 -0.57 9.63
C GLY A 626 -10.52 0.77 9.13
N VAL A 627 -10.04 1.85 9.75
CA VAL A 627 -10.37 3.24 9.38
C VAL A 627 -9.11 4.11 9.42
N TYR A 628 -8.85 4.86 8.35
CA TYR A 628 -7.86 5.93 8.29
C TYR A 628 -8.56 7.27 8.06
N VAL A 629 -8.23 8.29 8.86
CA VAL A 629 -8.72 9.66 8.64
C VAL A 629 -7.62 10.71 8.70
N GLU A 630 -7.72 11.70 7.82
CA GLU A 630 -6.83 12.87 7.74
C GLU A 630 -7.60 14.08 7.18
N ASN A 631 -7.29 15.29 7.67
CA ASN A 631 -7.89 16.56 7.26
C ASN A 631 -9.44 16.59 7.26
N THR A 632 -10.06 15.80 8.16
CA THR A 632 -11.48 15.43 8.08
C THR A 632 -12.08 15.17 9.46
N ASN A 633 -13.38 15.40 9.61
CA ASN A 633 -14.15 14.94 10.78
C ASN A 633 -14.96 13.71 10.40
N ALA A 634 -14.89 12.63 11.17
CA ALA A 634 -15.60 11.38 10.89
C ALA A 634 -16.30 10.86 12.14
N ASP A 635 -17.63 10.76 12.09
CA ASP A 635 -18.43 10.14 13.14
C ASP A 635 -18.85 8.73 12.72
N LEU A 636 -18.29 7.74 13.42
CA LEU A 636 -18.57 6.31 13.30
C LEU A 636 -19.04 5.74 14.66
N THR A 637 -19.76 6.54 15.44
CA THR A 637 -20.36 6.16 16.74
C THR A 637 -21.03 4.78 16.67
N GLY A 638 -20.65 3.90 17.61
CA GLY A 638 -21.18 2.55 17.76
C GLY A 638 -20.70 1.49 16.77
N ALA A 639 -19.83 1.81 15.80
CA ALA A 639 -19.40 0.86 14.76
C ALA A 639 -18.74 -0.42 15.30
N ASP A 640 -18.85 -1.51 14.54
CA ASP A 640 -18.25 -2.82 14.84
C ASP A 640 -17.08 -3.08 13.87
N ILE A 641 -15.86 -2.88 14.37
CA ILE A 641 -14.61 -2.88 13.60
C ILE A 641 -13.77 -4.10 14.01
N ASN A 642 -13.39 -4.92 13.04
CA ASN A 642 -12.60 -6.14 13.24
C ASN A 642 -11.43 -6.19 12.26
N VAL A 643 -10.20 -6.12 12.76
CA VAL A 643 -8.98 -6.00 11.94
C VAL A 643 -7.99 -7.09 12.33
N VAL A 644 -7.70 -7.98 11.38
CA VAL A 644 -6.77 -9.10 11.52
C VAL A 644 -5.58 -8.89 10.58
N LYS A 645 -4.37 -8.87 11.14
CA LYS A 645 -3.07 -8.62 10.50
C LYS A 645 -2.95 -7.27 9.77
N GLY A 646 -3.85 -6.34 10.06
CA GLY A 646 -3.73 -4.94 9.60
C GLY A 646 -2.60 -4.19 10.29
N GLU A 647 -2.14 -3.08 9.70
CA GLU A 647 -1.06 -2.25 10.25
C GLU A 647 -1.55 -1.40 11.45
N ALA A 648 -2.81 -0.99 11.42
CA ALA A 648 -3.52 -0.51 12.61
C ALA A 648 -5.02 -0.86 12.56
N GLY A 649 -5.67 -0.87 13.73
CA GLY A 649 -7.13 -0.99 13.83
C GLY A 649 -7.81 0.27 13.27
N VAL A 650 -7.48 1.43 13.84
CA VAL A 650 -7.87 2.75 13.34
C VAL A 650 -6.73 3.77 13.49
N ALA A 651 -6.66 4.77 12.61
CA ALA A 651 -5.65 5.82 12.66
C ALA A 651 -6.23 7.22 12.31
N ALA A 652 -5.71 8.26 12.97
CA ALA A 652 -6.01 9.65 12.69
C ALA A 652 -4.73 10.49 12.56
N TYR A 653 -4.68 11.35 11.53
CA TYR A 653 -3.52 12.15 11.15
C TYR A 653 -3.86 13.62 10.92
N GLY A 654 -2.92 14.53 11.19
CA GLY A 654 -3.03 15.94 10.83
C GLY A 654 -3.90 16.79 11.76
N SER A 655 -3.65 18.10 11.76
CA SER A 655 -4.36 19.05 12.62
C SER A 655 -5.80 19.27 12.17
N GLY A 656 -6.73 19.37 13.12
CA GLY A 656 -8.17 19.52 12.85
C GLY A 656 -8.92 18.21 12.57
N THR A 657 -8.20 17.09 12.40
CA THR A 657 -8.80 15.75 12.19
C THR A 657 -9.42 15.21 13.48
N GLN A 658 -10.62 14.65 13.37
CA GLN A 658 -11.31 14.00 14.49
C GLN A 658 -12.03 12.72 14.05
N LEU A 659 -11.76 11.60 14.73
CA LEU A 659 -12.45 10.33 14.58
C LEU A 659 -13.30 10.03 15.82
N ASN A 660 -14.62 10.20 15.72
CA ASN A 660 -15.53 9.80 16.79
C ASN A 660 -15.91 8.31 16.63
N LEU A 661 -15.56 7.51 17.64
CA LEU A 661 -15.87 6.08 17.77
C LEU A 661 -16.61 5.81 19.09
N THR A 662 -17.33 6.80 19.63
CA THR A 662 -18.07 6.64 20.90
C THR A 662 -18.94 5.38 20.88
N GLY A 663 -18.79 4.51 21.89
CA GLY A 663 -19.53 3.25 22.01
C GLY A 663 -19.18 2.16 20.98
N ALA A 664 -18.13 2.33 20.17
CA ALA A 664 -17.73 1.35 19.17
C ALA A 664 -17.19 0.05 19.80
N THR A 665 -17.17 -1.01 18.99
CA THR A 665 -16.42 -2.24 19.28
C THR A 665 -15.25 -2.34 18.30
N LEU A 666 -14.03 -2.51 18.82
CA LEU A 666 -12.81 -2.66 18.02
C LEU A 666 -12.09 -3.95 18.41
N LYS A 667 -11.94 -4.87 17.46
CA LYS A 667 -11.15 -6.09 17.64
C LYS A 667 -9.90 -5.97 16.77
N TYR A 668 -8.73 -6.08 17.38
CA TYR A 668 -7.46 -5.97 16.68
C TYR A 668 -6.54 -7.16 17.01
N ASP A 669 -6.20 -7.93 15.98
CA ASP A 669 -5.30 -9.08 16.03
C ASP A 669 -4.13 -8.85 15.07
N GLY A 670 -3.00 -8.35 15.57
CA GLY A 670 -1.88 -7.97 14.70
C GLY A 670 -0.63 -7.57 15.48
N ASP A 671 0.36 -7.05 14.76
CA ASP A 671 1.66 -6.60 15.31
C ASP A 671 1.78 -5.06 15.32
N GLY A 672 0.66 -4.37 15.15
CA GLY A 672 0.51 -2.91 15.01
C GLY A 672 -0.14 -2.24 16.21
N TYR A 673 -0.64 -1.03 16.00
CA TYR A 673 -1.46 -0.29 16.97
C TYR A 673 -2.96 -0.53 16.73
N ALA A 674 -3.73 -0.88 17.76
CA ALA A 674 -5.19 -0.93 17.62
C ALA A 674 -5.77 0.47 17.33
N VAL A 675 -5.24 1.50 17.97
CA VAL A 675 -5.64 2.91 17.82
C VAL A 675 -4.39 3.78 17.72
N TYR A 676 -4.21 4.49 16.62
CA TYR A 676 -3.05 5.35 16.38
C TYR A 676 -3.42 6.83 16.17
N SER A 677 -2.62 7.73 16.73
CA SER A 677 -2.64 9.17 16.46
C SER A 677 -1.21 9.65 16.20
N ASP A 678 -1.05 10.62 15.30
CA ASP A 678 0.21 11.31 15.02
C ASP A 678 0.58 12.42 16.03
N GLY A 679 -0.22 12.59 17.08
CA GLY A 679 -0.13 13.70 18.03
C GLY A 679 -1.07 14.87 17.71
N ASN A 680 -1.59 14.97 16.48
CA ASN A 680 -2.45 16.06 16.02
C ASN A 680 -3.90 15.60 15.80
N GLY A 681 -4.07 14.48 15.08
CA GLY A 681 -5.36 13.89 14.75
C GLY A 681 -5.97 13.20 15.96
N LYS A 682 -7.21 13.58 16.31
CA LYS A 682 -7.86 13.14 17.56
C LYS A 682 -8.76 11.93 17.35
N ILE A 683 -8.83 11.04 18.34
CA ILE A 683 -9.72 9.88 18.35
C ILE A 683 -10.51 9.86 19.65
N ASN A 684 -11.83 9.70 19.57
CA ASN A 684 -12.70 9.58 20.74
C ASN A 684 -13.25 8.15 20.86
N LEU A 685 -12.79 7.42 21.88
CA LEU A 685 -13.20 6.06 22.20
C LEU A 685 -14.21 6.00 23.35
N THR A 686 -14.86 7.11 23.73
CA THR A 686 -15.72 7.15 24.94
C THR A 686 -16.75 6.02 24.96
N ASN A 687 -16.84 5.27 26.07
CA ASN A 687 -17.68 4.06 26.26
C ASN A 687 -17.40 2.87 25.30
N SER A 688 -16.25 2.82 24.59
CA SER A 688 -15.94 1.76 23.62
C SER A 688 -15.47 0.45 24.27
N LYS A 689 -15.50 -0.63 23.48
CA LYS A 689 -15.01 -1.96 23.86
C LYS A 689 -13.90 -2.40 22.91
N ILE A 690 -12.76 -2.85 23.43
CA ILE A 690 -11.59 -3.19 22.61
C ILE A 690 -11.06 -4.58 22.96
N GLU A 691 -10.88 -5.44 21.96
CA GLU A 691 -10.17 -6.72 22.09
C GLU A 691 -8.77 -6.62 21.47
N LEU A 692 -7.73 -6.98 22.24
CA LEU A 692 -6.33 -7.00 21.79
C LEU A 692 -5.81 -8.44 21.68
N ARG A 693 -5.28 -8.78 20.50
CA ARG A 693 -4.78 -10.12 20.12
C ARG A 693 -3.46 -9.99 19.33
N GLY A 694 -2.82 -11.11 19.04
CA GLY A 694 -1.52 -11.11 18.35
C GLY A 694 -0.43 -10.50 19.25
N LYS A 695 0.35 -9.56 18.69
CA LYS A 695 1.43 -8.82 19.37
C LYS A 695 1.11 -7.32 19.50
N SER A 696 -0.16 -6.97 19.50
CA SER A 696 -0.62 -5.59 19.37
C SER A 696 -0.25 -4.71 20.55
N ALA A 697 -0.10 -3.41 20.29
CA ALA A 697 -0.33 -2.37 21.29
C ALA A 697 -1.74 -1.76 21.15
N LEU A 698 -2.30 -1.21 22.23
CA LEU A 698 -3.54 -0.43 22.17
C LEU A 698 -3.28 0.88 21.44
N MET A 699 -2.38 1.68 22.01
CA MET A 699 -2.07 3.06 21.61
C MET A 699 -0.73 3.49 22.21
N GLU A 700 -0.20 4.59 21.69
CA GLU A 700 0.93 5.33 22.26
C GLU A 700 0.43 6.45 23.17
N ILE A 701 1.12 6.71 24.29
CA ILE A 701 0.86 7.87 25.16
C ILE A 701 2.15 8.60 25.51
N ASP A 702 2.08 9.93 25.48
CA ASP A 702 3.05 10.79 26.16
C ASP A 702 2.63 10.96 27.63
N LEU A 703 3.53 10.64 28.56
CA LEU A 703 3.29 10.76 30.00
C LEU A 703 3.54 12.17 30.56
N SER A 704 4.14 13.08 29.79
CA SER A 704 4.21 14.51 30.12
C SER A 704 2.87 15.23 29.90
N LEU A 705 1.99 14.67 29.06
CA LEU A 705 0.65 15.22 28.80
C LEU A 705 -0.39 14.67 29.79
N PRO A 706 -1.24 15.54 30.39
CA PRO A 706 -2.37 15.09 31.19
C PRO A 706 -3.42 14.41 30.29
N VAL A 707 -4.19 13.48 30.87
CA VAL A 707 -5.15 12.61 30.14
C VAL A 707 -6.10 13.41 29.24
N SER A 708 -6.62 14.55 29.72
CA SER A 708 -7.54 15.43 28.98
C SER A 708 -6.92 16.20 27.81
N SER A 709 -5.59 16.17 27.67
CA SER A 709 -4.85 16.79 26.56
C SER A 709 -4.22 15.78 25.60
N ARG A 710 -4.38 14.47 25.83
CA ARG A 710 -3.92 13.44 24.89
C ARG A 710 -4.83 13.42 23.64
N PRO A 711 -4.31 13.05 22.46
CA PRO A 711 -5.12 12.99 21.24
C PRO A 711 -6.21 11.91 21.26
N ILE A 712 -6.04 10.86 22.08
CA ILE A 712 -6.93 9.71 22.17
C ILE A 712 -7.72 9.75 23.49
N THR A 713 -9.01 10.08 23.42
CA THR A 713 -9.93 10.13 24.58
C THR A 713 -10.46 8.75 24.90
N THR A 714 -10.27 8.28 26.14
CA THR A 714 -10.54 6.89 26.58
C THR A 714 -11.57 6.74 27.70
N THR A 715 -12.33 7.79 28.01
CA THR A 715 -13.40 7.79 29.05
C THR A 715 -14.30 6.55 28.98
N ASN A 716 -14.37 5.77 30.06
CA ASN A 716 -15.15 4.52 30.14
C ASN A 716 -14.82 3.45 29.07
N THR A 717 -13.63 3.46 28.47
CA THR A 717 -13.22 2.43 27.50
C THR A 717 -12.83 1.14 28.24
N ASP A 718 -13.44 0.02 27.86
CA ASP A 718 -13.14 -1.33 28.37
C ASP A 718 -12.24 -2.09 27.39
N VAL A 719 -11.01 -2.41 27.80
CA VAL A 719 -10.02 -3.10 26.96
C VAL A 719 -9.72 -4.49 27.54
N LYS A 720 -9.78 -5.52 26.69
CA LYS A 720 -9.57 -6.92 27.05
C LYS A 720 -8.48 -7.58 26.20
N VAL A 721 -7.51 -8.18 26.88
CA VAL A 721 -6.31 -8.76 26.25
C VAL A 721 -6.41 -10.28 26.16
N PHE A 722 -6.32 -10.83 24.95
CA PHE A 722 -6.46 -12.25 24.64
C PHE A 722 -5.18 -12.86 24.04
N SER A 723 -4.01 -12.35 24.44
CA SER A 723 -2.69 -12.85 24.06
C SER A 723 -1.65 -12.51 25.13
N ASN A 724 -0.64 -13.37 25.30
CA ASN A 724 0.50 -13.10 26.19
C ASN A 724 1.54 -12.17 25.55
N ASP A 725 1.57 -12.08 24.22
CA ASP A 725 2.56 -11.27 23.47
C ASP A 725 2.16 -9.79 23.36
N VAL A 726 0.98 -9.40 23.84
CA VAL A 726 0.49 -8.02 23.84
C VAL A 726 1.32 -7.13 24.77
N VAL A 727 1.61 -5.93 24.28
CA VAL A 727 2.27 -4.84 25.01
C VAL A 727 1.29 -3.68 25.03
N ALA A 728 0.44 -3.62 26.06
CA ALA A 728 -0.84 -2.91 25.97
C ALA A 728 -0.70 -1.41 25.73
N ILE A 729 0.22 -0.71 26.40
CA ILE A 729 0.50 0.72 26.18
C ILE A 729 1.98 0.92 25.88
N ASN A 730 2.28 1.71 24.86
CA ASN A 730 3.60 2.29 24.67
C ASN A 730 3.62 3.68 25.31
N ALA A 731 4.50 3.89 26.29
CA ALA A 731 4.60 5.12 27.05
C ALA A 731 5.96 5.78 26.83
N THR A 732 5.93 7.05 26.40
CA THR A 732 7.12 7.90 26.22
C THR A 732 7.18 8.97 27.31
N ASN A 733 8.36 9.58 27.48
CA ASN A 733 8.56 10.74 28.34
C ASN A 733 8.14 10.52 29.81
N LEU A 734 8.55 9.38 30.39
CA LEU A 734 8.22 9.00 31.78
C LEU A 734 8.61 10.07 32.80
N GLY A 735 9.75 10.74 32.57
CA GLY A 735 10.48 11.48 33.60
C GLY A 735 11.05 10.55 34.68
N THR A 736 11.27 11.09 35.87
CA THR A 736 11.71 10.33 37.05
C THR A 736 10.50 9.79 37.81
N LYS A 737 10.54 8.49 38.18
CA LYS A 737 9.54 7.82 39.02
C LYS A 737 10.21 6.98 40.09
N ASN A 738 9.43 6.59 41.10
CA ASN A 738 9.83 5.65 42.13
C ASN A 738 9.16 4.29 41.87
N LEU A 739 9.88 3.19 42.13
CA LEU A 739 9.41 1.83 41.94
C LEU A 739 8.18 1.55 42.82
N SER A 740 8.20 2.02 44.06
CA SER A 740 7.09 1.93 45.03
C SER A 740 5.75 2.44 44.50
N THR A 741 5.77 3.39 43.57
CA THR A 741 4.59 4.08 43.01
C THR A 741 4.44 3.86 41.51
N LEU A 742 5.30 3.07 40.86
CA LEU A 742 5.26 2.85 39.41
C LEU A 742 3.95 2.16 38.97
N SER A 743 3.37 1.31 39.82
CA SER A 743 2.05 0.69 39.59
C SER A 743 0.89 1.70 39.61
N ALA A 744 1.07 2.89 40.21
CA ALA A 744 0.08 3.96 40.17
C ALA A 744 -0.01 4.64 38.78
N LEU A 745 0.94 4.39 37.87
CA LEU A 745 0.80 4.82 36.47
C LEU A 745 -0.47 4.24 35.82
N LYS A 746 -0.98 3.08 36.27
CA LYS A 746 -2.21 2.46 35.76
C LYS A 746 -3.41 3.40 35.81
N SER A 747 -3.59 4.16 36.88
CA SER A 747 -4.69 5.15 36.97
C SER A 747 -4.41 6.44 36.18
N GLN A 748 -3.17 6.66 35.75
CA GLN A 748 -2.74 7.80 34.91
C GLN A 748 -2.79 7.49 33.40
N LEU A 749 -3.12 6.25 33.01
CA LEU A 749 -3.32 5.86 31.60
C LEU A 749 -4.58 6.47 30.99
N GLY A 750 -5.64 6.62 31.80
CA GLY A 750 -6.97 7.09 31.36
C GLY A 750 -7.90 6.01 30.82
N VAL A 751 -7.44 4.76 30.73
CA VAL A 751 -8.15 3.61 30.15
C VAL A 751 -8.13 2.40 31.09
N ASN A 752 -9.20 1.60 31.10
CA ASN A 752 -9.25 0.34 31.83
C ASN A 752 -8.78 -0.82 30.93
N ILE A 753 -7.73 -1.54 31.34
CA ILE A 753 -7.16 -2.66 30.59
C ILE A 753 -7.11 -3.90 31.48
N THR A 754 -7.74 -4.98 31.02
CA THR A 754 -7.89 -6.23 31.78
C THR A 754 -7.53 -7.46 30.93
N ALA A 755 -7.18 -8.57 31.59
CA ALA A 755 -7.02 -9.84 30.91
C ALA A 755 -8.40 -10.38 30.46
N GLY A 756 -8.48 -10.83 29.21
CA GLY A 756 -9.58 -11.64 28.73
C GLY A 756 -9.49 -13.08 29.24
N THR A 757 -10.62 -13.79 29.23
CA THR A 757 -10.70 -15.21 29.58
C THR A 757 -11.22 -16.00 28.38
N GLU A 758 -10.45 -16.96 27.90
CA GLU A 758 -10.82 -17.79 26.75
C GLU A 758 -10.40 -19.25 27.00
N GLY A 759 -11.31 -20.21 26.79
CA GLY A 759 -11.02 -21.63 27.06
C GLY A 759 -10.62 -21.96 28.51
N ARG A 760 -11.10 -21.18 29.50
CA ARG A 760 -10.67 -21.18 30.92
C ARG A 760 -9.22 -20.74 31.18
N LYS A 761 -8.53 -20.18 30.18
CA LYS A 761 -7.21 -19.54 30.34
C LYS A 761 -7.37 -18.03 30.48
N THR A 762 -6.53 -17.45 31.32
CA THR A 762 -6.35 -15.99 31.47
C THR A 762 -4.97 -15.63 30.90
N PHE A 763 -4.87 -14.53 30.16
CA PHE A 763 -3.63 -14.15 29.49
C PHE A 763 -2.74 -13.25 30.34
N ASN A 764 -1.43 -13.48 30.29
CA ASN A 764 -0.41 -12.71 31.00
C ASN A 764 0.37 -11.86 30.00
N TYR A 765 0.01 -10.58 29.89
CA TYR A 765 0.54 -9.62 28.93
C TYR A 765 1.43 -8.56 29.62
N LYS A 766 2.21 -7.81 28.83
CA LYS A 766 2.91 -6.60 29.32
C LYS A 766 1.94 -5.43 29.29
N GLU A 767 1.80 -4.73 30.42
CA GLU A 767 0.91 -3.57 30.51
C GLU A 767 1.55 -2.32 29.92
N LEU A 768 2.86 -2.13 30.13
CA LEU A 768 3.61 -0.96 29.69
C LEU A 768 4.90 -1.37 28.96
N ALA A 769 5.09 -0.86 27.76
CA ALA A 769 6.43 -0.55 27.26
C ALA A 769 6.78 0.89 27.68
N ILE A 770 7.96 1.10 28.25
CA ILE A 770 8.45 2.43 28.62
C ILE A 770 9.75 2.72 27.87
N GLU A 771 9.74 3.82 27.14
CA GLU A 771 10.87 4.34 26.36
C GLU A 771 11.27 5.72 26.89
N ASN A 772 12.54 5.88 27.29
CA ASN A 772 13.12 7.08 27.91
C ASN A 772 12.54 7.46 29.30
N GLY A 773 13.35 7.26 30.35
CA GLY A 773 12.96 7.62 31.72
C GLY A 773 14.00 7.32 32.80
N GLU A 774 13.63 7.59 34.05
CA GLU A 774 14.42 7.27 35.24
C GLU A 774 13.53 6.58 36.30
N ILE A 775 14.02 5.50 36.90
CA ILE A 775 13.30 4.72 37.92
C ILE A 775 14.20 4.52 39.14
N ASN A 776 13.80 5.12 40.26
CA ASN A 776 14.39 4.91 41.57
C ASN A 776 13.79 3.65 42.22
N PHE A 777 14.61 2.65 42.51
CA PHE A 777 14.24 1.49 43.32
C PHE A 777 14.33 1.93 44.78
N ASP A 778 13.28 2.60 45.25
CA ASP A 778 13.15 3.20 46.58
C ASP A 778 12.60 2.23 47.65
N VAL A 779 12.39 0.97 47.27
CA VAL A 779 11.90 -0.11 48.13
C VAL A 779 12.64 -1.41 47.79
N THR A 780 12.87 -2.25 48.80
CA THR A 780 13.41 -3.60 48.60
C THR A 780 12.55 -4.36 47.59
N SER A 781 13.20 -5.01 46.63
CA SER A 781 12.55 -5.60 45.46
C SER A 781 13.00 -7.03 45.23
N ASP A 782 12.10 -7.87 44.75
CA ASP A 782 12.37 -9.26 44.38
C ASP A 782 11.76 -9.55 43.00
N LYS A 783 12.55 -10.17 42.14
CA LYS A 783 12.18 -10.54 40.77
C LYS A 783 11.35 -11.83 40.70
N ALA A 784 11.35 -12.65 41.77
CA ALA A 784 10.46 -13.80 41.89
C ALA A 784 9.03 -13.40 42.33
N ALA A 785 8.88 -12.37 43.15
CA ALA A 785 7.63 -11.89 43.75
C ALA A 785 6.44 -11.68 42.78
N ALA A 786 5.23 -11.69 43.34
CA ALA A 786 3.99 -11.47 42.60
C ALA A 786 3.94 -10.09 41.92
N ASP A 787 3.24 -9.99 40.79
CA ASP A 787 3.02 -8.77 40.01
C ASP A 787 2.17 -7.69 40.71
N THR A 788 1.64 -8.01 41.89
CA THR A 788 1.03 -7.08 42.84
C THR A 788 2.05 -6.31 43.70
N THR A 789 3.31 -6.75 43.76
CA THR A 789 4.40 -6.04 44.45
C THR A 789 5.06 -5.01 43.53
N ALA A 790 5.70 -3.99 44.10
CA ALA A 790 6.37 -2.94 43.31
C ALA A 790 7.45 -3.49 42.35
N GLY A 791 8.34 -4.34 42.86
CA GLY A 791 9.36 -5.03 42.04
C GLY A 791 8.76 -6.02 41.05
N GLY A 792 7.84 -6.88 41.50
CA GLY A 792 7.18 -7.85 40.63
C GLY A 792 6.37 -7.20 39.51
N PHE A 793 5.70 -6.06 39.75
CA PHE A 793 5.03 -5.28 38.73
C PHE A 793 6.00 -4.82 37.64
N PHE A 794 7.12 -4.19 38.04
CA PHE A 794 8.13 -3.72 37.09
C PHE A 794 8.66 -4.88 36.23
N PHE A 795 9.20 -5.93 36.86
CA PHE A 795 9.82 -7.02 36.09
C PHE A 795 8.80 -7.83 35.27
N LYS A 796 7.60 -8.10 35.78
CA LYS A 796 6.62 -8.97 35.11
C LYS A 796 5.70 -8.21 34.14
N LYS A 797 5.27 -6.99 34.43
CA LYS A 797 4.31 -6.23 33.58
C LYS A 797 4.92 -5.09 32.78
N VAL A 798 6.08 -4.55 33.16
CA VAL A 798 6.78 -3.51 32.39
C VAL A 798 7.82 -4.14 31.46
N LEU A 799 8.11 -3.46 30.36
CA LEU A 799 9.19 -3.73 29.41
C LEU A 799 9.87 -2.37 29.18
N GLY A 800 11.17 -2.25 29.42
CA GLY A 800 11.85 -0.95 29.48
C GLY A 800 13.11 -0.89 28.61
N GLN A 801 13.26 0.19 27.85
CA GLN A 801 14.53 0.56 27.22
C GLN A 801 14.85 2.03 27.48
N ARG A 802 16.14 2.36 27.35
CA ARG A 802 16.64 3.72 27.54
C ARG A 802 16.24 4.29 28.90
N LEU A 803 16.43 3.48 29.94
CA LEU A 803 16.09 3.80 31.31
C LEU A 803 17.35 4.01 32.14
N ARG A 804 17.27 4.95 33.08
CA ARG A 804 18.23 5.11 34.18
C ARG A 804 17.65 4.44 35.42
N LEU A 805 18.26 3.34 35.85
CA LEU A 805 17.78 2.49 36.94
C LEU A 805 18.64 2.72 38.18
N ASN A 806 18.10 3.44 39.16
CA ASN A 806 18.80 3.81 40.39
C ASN A 806 18.44 2.81 41.50
N ILE A 807 19.31 1.84 41.75
CA ILE A 807 19.17 0.80 42.77
C ILE A 807 19.50 1.40 44.15
N ASN A 808 18.52 2.09 44.72
CA ASN A 808 18.61 2.79 46.01
C ASN A 808 18.21 1.90 47.21
N GLU A 809 17.64 0.73 46.96
CA GLU A 809 17.33 -0.32 47.93
C GLU A 809 17.73 -1.70 47.41
N ASN A 810 17.72 -2.71 48.29
CA ASN A 810 18.18 -4.06 47.94
C ASN A 810 17.29 -4.72 46.86
N LEU A 811 17.92 -5.44 45.94
CA LEU A 811 17.27 -6.16 44.84
C LEU A 811 17.68 -7.64 44.87
N THR A 812 16.70 -8.53 44.93
CA THR A 812 16.89 -9.98 44.84
C THR A 812 16.41 -10.50 43.48
N ALA A 813 17.21 -11.36 42.84
CA ALA A 813 16.83 -12.10 41.65
C ALA A 813 17.23 -13.57 41.77
N LYS A 814 16.68 -14.24 42.80
CA LYS A 814 16.86 -15.68 43.03
C LYS A 814 15.74 -16.44 42.34
N LEU A 815 16.07 -17.02 41.19
CA LEU A 815 15.10 -17.56 40.23
C LEU A 815 15.40 -19.03 39.92
N SER A 816 14.34 -19.83 39.84
CA SER A 816 14.41 -21.13 39.17
C SER A 816 14.31 -20.96 37.66
N SER A 817 14.80 -21.94 36.92
CA SER A 817 14.72 -21.98 35.46
C SER A 817 13.28 -21.94 34.95
N ALA A 818 12.31 -22.45 35.71
CA ALA A 818 10.88 -22.33 35.38
C ALA A 818 10.39 -20.88 35.37
N ILE A 819 10.64 -20.11 36.45
CA ILE A 819 10.24 -18.69 36.53
C ILE A 819 10.99 -17.86 35.49
N ALA A 820 12.28 -18.17 35.28
CA ALA A 820 13.08 -17.54 34.24
C ALA A 820 12.50 -17.77 32.84
N THR A 821 12.05 -18.99 32.51
CA THR A 821 11.42 -19.31 31.22
C THR A 821 10.06 -18.63 31.04
N GLU A 822 9.23 -18.55 32.08
CA GLU A 822 7.88 -17.95 31.98
C GLU A 822 7.90 -16.42 31.79
N PHE A 823 8.79 -15.71 32.50
CA PHE A 823 8.78 -14.23 32.53
C PHE A 823 10.00 -13.55 31.89
N TYR A 824 11.14 -14.23 31.77
CA TYR A 824 12.46 -13.62 31.57
C TYR A 824 13.34 -14.33 30.51
N ASN A 825 12.75 -14.87 29.45
CA ASN A 825 13.46 -15.54 28.33
C ASN A 825 14.42 -16.68 28.76
N GLY A 826 14.22 -17.31 29.92
CA GLY A 826 15.11 -18.34 30.49
C GLY A 826 16.36 -17.80 31.20
N GLN A 827 16.51 -16.47 31.30
CA GLN A 827 17.67 -15.79 31.86
C GLN A 827 17.46 -15.47 33.34
N VAL A 828 18.55 -15.57 34.12
CA VAL A 828 18.59 -15.19 35.54
C VAL A 828 19.46 -13.96 35.66
N VAL A 829 18.82 -12.79 35.76
CA VAL A 829 19.48 -11.47 35.69
C VAL A 829 18.95 -10.60 36.82
N GLY A 830 19.81 -9.94 37.58
CA GLY A 830 19.42 -8.93 38.57
C GLY A 830 18.81 -7.71 37.87
N VAL A 831 19.67 -6.83 37.36
CA VAL A 831 19.27 -5.67 36.55
C VAL A 831 19.60 -5.92 35.09
N GLU A 832 18.64 -5.67 34.21
CA GLU A 832 18.81 -5.65 32.75
C GLU A 832 18.56 -4.22 32.27
N ALA A 833 19.54 -3.63 31.57
CA ALA A 833 19.44 -2.27 31.02
C ALA A 833 19.87 -2.25 29.56
N ASN A 834 18.91 -2.04 28.65
CA ASN A 834 19.15 -1.94 27.22
C ASN A 834 18.82 -0.55 26.70
N SER A 835 19.67 -0.02 25.83
CA SER A 835 19.31 1.10 24.94
C SER A 835 18.26 0.69 23.91
N SER A 836 17.75 1.69 23.19
CA SER A 836 16.86 1.55 22.03
C SER A 836 17.52 2.13 20.78
N LYS A 837 16.92 1.91 19.60
CA LYS A 837 17.36 2.53 18.33
C LYS A 837 17.13 4.05 18.26
N GLN A 838 16.61 4.66 19.32
CA GLN A 838 16.46 6.10 19.46
C GLN A 838 17.57 6.74 20.32
N ALA A 839 18.47 5.94 20.91
CA ALA A 839 19.56 6.45 21.73
C ALA A 839 20.62 7.17 20.87
N THR A 840 20.94 8.41 21.23
CA THR A 840 22.01 9.22 20.60
C THR A 840 23.36 8.97 21.26
N ASN A 841 23.34 8.59 22.54
CA ASN A 841 24.51 8.29 23.36
C ASN A 841 24.20 7.21 24.42
N ASN A 842 25.24 6.53 24.91
CA ASN A 842 25.11 5.48 25.93
C ASN A 842 24.63 6.02 27.31
N THR A 843 24.76 7.31 27.62
CA THR A 843 24.33 7.87 28.91
C THR A 843 22.79 7.95 29.05
N GLU A 844 22.05 7.65 27.99
CA GLU A 844 20.59 7.50 28.01
C GLU A 844 20.13 6.17 28.66
N THR A 845 21.02 5.18 28.81
CA THR A 845 20.78 3.90 29.50
C THR A 845 21.76 3.76 30.67
N GLN A 846 21.28 3.58 31.90
CA GLN A 846 22.16 3.49 33.08
C GLN A 846 21.67 2.51 34.14
N VAL A 847 22.61 1.91 34.89
CA VAL A 847 22.35 1.24 36.18
C VAL A 847 23.26 1.85 37.24
N ASN A 848 22.67 2.47 38.24
CA ASN A 848 23.39 3.11 39.35
C ASN A 848 23.04 2.36 40.65
N ILE A 849 24.02 1.72 41.31
CA ILE A 849 23.79 1.00 42.57
C ILE A 849 24.32 1.83 43.73
N ALA A 850 23.45 2.17 44.68
CA ALA A 850 23.77 3.04 45.81
C ALA A 850 24.70 2.36 46.84
N ALA A 851 25.44 3.18 47.60
CA ALA A 851 26.37 2.70 48.61
C ALA A 851 25.65 1.91 49.72
N GLY A 852 26.20 0.76 50.10
CA GLY A 852 25.64 -0.13 51.12
C GLY A 852 24.40 -0.92 50.70
N LYS A 853 23.96 -0.85 49.45
CA LYS A 853 22.83 -1.62 48.91
C LYS A 853 23.32 -2.85 48.14
N VAL A 854 22.49 -3.89 48.07
CA VAL A 854 22.87 -5.21 47.55
C VAL A 854 21.97 -5.63 46.38
N VAL A 855 22.59 -6.08 45.29
CA VAL A 855 21.94 -6.84 44.21
C VAL A 855 22.36 -8.31 44.38
N ASP A 856 21.44 -9.18 44.80
CA ASP A 856 21.72 -10.59 45.12
C ASP A 856 21.04 -11.53 44.11
N VAL A 857 21.84 -12.28 43.35
CA VAL A 857 21.41 -13.08 42.20
C VAL A 857 21.96 -14.50 42.29
N ALA A 858 21.08 -15.49 42.15
CA ALA A 858 21.46 -16.90 42.07
C ALA A 858 20.41 -17.71 41.30
N ARG A 859 20.81 -18.82 40.68
CA ARG A 859 19.86 -19.79 40.13
C ARG A 859 19.55 -20.89 41.14
N THR A 860 18.31 -20.97 41.59
CA THR A 860 17.94 -21.76 42.79
C THR A 860 17.69 -23.25 42.52
N ASP A 861 17.73 -23.72 41.27
CA ASP A 861 17.46 -25.11 40.88
C ASP A 861 18.68 -25.93 40.42
N GLY A 862 19.90 -25.42 40.59
CA GLY A 862 21.15 -26.20 40.50
C GLY A 862 21.51 -26.69 39.10
N THR A 863 22.05 -25.79 38.27
CA THR A 863 22.39 -26.04 36.86
C THR A 863 23.85 -25.66 36.52
N ASP A 864 24.20 -25.82 35.25
CA ASP A 864 25.47 -25.39 34.66
C ASP A 864 25.57 -23.87 34.36
N LYS A 865 24.52 -23.08 34.64
CA LYS A 865 24.34 -21.69 34.15
C LYS A 865 23.98 -20.69 35.27
N GLY A 866 24.98 -20.11 35.91
CA GLY A 866 24.79 -19.08 36.94
C GLY A 866 24.12 -17.80 36.44
N GLY A 867 23.67 -16.98 37.38
CA GLY A 867 23.05 -15.70 37.12
C GLY A 867 24.02 -14.59 36.67
N VAL A 868 23.44 -13.50 36.15
CA VAL A 868 24.12 -12.26 35.81
C VAL A 868 23.65 -11.14 36.77
N GLY A 869 24.56 -10.45 37.45
CA GLY A 869 24.20 -9.37 38.38
C GLY A 869 23.57 -8.17 37.70
N VAL A 870 24.34 -7.55 36.81
CA VAL A 870 23.90 -6.46 35.95
C VAL A 870 24.27 -6.77 34.51
N PHE A 871 23.31 -6.74 33.60
CA PHE A 871 23.56 -6.69 32.15
C PHE A 871 23.30 -5.29 31.61
N VAL A 872 24.22 -4.77 30.80
CA VAL A 872 24.08 -3.49 30.11
C VAL A 872 24.47 -3.59 28.63
N ASN A 873 23.64 -3.02 27.76
CA ASN A 873 23.88 -2.94 26.32
C ASN A 873 23.72 -1.49 25.83
N TYR A 874 24.82 -0.94 25.31
CA TYR A 874 25.01 0.49 25.01
C TYR A 874 24.53 1.41 26.16
N GLY A 875 25.11 1.23 27.35
CA GLY A 875 24.75 1.97 28.57
C GLY A 875 25.88 2.10 29.60
N LEU A 876 25.61 2.77 30.73
CA LEU A 876 26.55 2.93 31.85
C LEU A 876 26.20 2.05 33.05
N VAL A 877 27.20 1.58 33.80
CA VAL A 877 27.01 0.93 35.11
C VAL A 877 27.90 1.59 36.16
N ASN A 878 27.30 2.15 37.21
CA ASN A 878 28.00 2.75 38.35
C ASN A 878 27.66 1.97 39.62
N ASN A 879 28.51 1.02 40.02
CA ASN A 879 28.30 0.27 41.27
C ASN A 879 29.04 0.90 42.44
N LYS A 880 28.31 1.37 43.46
CA LYS A 880 28.84 1.76 44.79
C LYS A 880 28.39 0.81 45.91
N GLY A 881 27.48 -0.11 45.61
CA GLY A 881 26.97 -1.12 46.55
C GLY A 881 27.69 -2.45 46.42
N THR A 882 26.96 -3.55 46.61
CA THR A 882 27.46 -4.92 46.49
C THR A 882 26.65 -5.67 45.44
N ILE A 883 27.33 -6.25 44.44
CA ILE A 883 26.75 -7.25 43.54
C ILE A 883 27.17 -8.62 44.07
N SER A 884 26.20 -9.42 44.50
CA SER A 884 26.35 -10.73 45.14
C SER A 884 25.85 -11.82 44.19
N ILE A 885 26.73 -12.73 43.77
CA ILE A 885 26.41 -13.74 42.75
C ILE A 885 26.68 -15.16 43.25
N GLU A 886 25.66 -16.01 43.12
CA GLU A 886 25.69 -17.45 43.44
C GLU A 886 26.16 -17.73 44.87
N LYS A 887 25.64 -16.97 45.85
CA LYS A 887 25.95 -17.11 47.29
C LYS A 887 25.09 -18.11 48.06
N ASP A 888 24.23 -18.84 47.36
CA ASP A 888 23.43 -19.91 47.94
C ASP A 888 24.26 -21.19 48.18
N THR A 889 23.65 -22.24 48.74
CA THR A 889 24.36 -23.45 49.21
C THR A 889 25.07 -24.25 48.12
N VAL A 890 24.70 -24.07 46.85
CA VAL A 890 25.36 -24.64 45.67
C VAL A 890 25.51 -23.54 44.64
N ALA A 891 26.74 -23.16 44.30
CA ALA A 891 27.03 -22.08 43.36
C ALA A 891 27.13 -22.59 41.91
N ASN A 892 26.21 -22.13 41.04
CA ASN A 892 26.13 -22.52 39.63
C ASN A 892 27.37 -22.02 38.83
N SER A 893 27.80 -22.76 37.81
CA SER A 893 28.96 -22.39 36.97
C SER A 893 28.67 -21.26 35.98
N GLY A 894 29.70 -20.53 35.53
CA GLY A 894 29.59 -19.51 34.47
C GLY A 894 28.86 -18.22 34.87
N ALA A 895 28.67 -17.97 36.18
CA ALA A 895 27.99 -16.79 36.70
C ALA A 895 28.78 -15.49 36.45
N VAL A 896 28.10 -14.35 36.32
CA VAL A 896 28.74 -13.05 36.00
C VAL A 896 28.28 -11.91 36.90
N GLY A 897 29.21 -11.10 37.41
CA GLY A 897 28.91 -9.91 38.21
C GLY A 897 28.31 -8.77 37.40
N VAL A 898 29.09 -8.18 36.50
CA VAL A 898 28.61 -7.20 35.50
C VAL A 898 28.97 -7.71 34.10
N TYR A 899 27.98 -7.71 33.20
CA TYR A 899 28.15 -8.05 31.79
C TYR A 899 27.80 -6.81 30.96
N ALA A 900 28.81 -6.19 30.36
CA ALA A 900 28.68 -4.96 29.59
C ALA A 900 29.10 -5.18 28.13
N VAL A 901 28.25 -4.74 27.19
CA VAL A 901 28.47 -4.94 25.75
C VAL A 901 28.20 -3.69 24.91
N ASN A 902 28.78 -3.65 23.71
CA ASN A 902 28.48 -2.71 22.63
C ASN A 902 28.48 -1.23 23.04
N GLY A 903 29.66 -0.65 23.29
CA GLY A 903 29.82 0.77 23.64
C GLY A 903 29.40 1.13 25.07
N SER A 904 29.20 0.13 25.93
CA SER A 904 28.92 0.35 27.36
C SER A 904 30.17 0.72 28.16
N GLU A 905 29.96 1.37 29.31
CA GLU A 905 31.02 1.70 30.27
C GLU A 905 30.66 1.27 31.70
N VAL A 906 31.63 0.71 32.43
CA VAL A 906 31.43 0.20 33.80
C VAL A 906 32.41 0.87 34.75
N THR A 907 31.90 1.46 35.83
CA THR A 907 32.68 1.92 36.99
C THR A 907 32.22 1.15 38.24
N ASN A 908 33.08 0.29 38.76
CA ASN A 908 32.88 -0.38 40.06
C ASN A 908 33.69 0.34 41.15
N GLU A 909 33.02 1.08 42.02
CA GLU A 909 33.57 1.67 43.26
C GLU A 909 33.21 0.83 44.51
N GLY A 910 32.18 -0.01 44.41
CA GLY A 910 31.73 -0.92 45.47
C GLY A 910 32.34 -2.33 45.38
N THR A 911 31.57 -3.34 45.78
CA THR A 911 31.97 -4.75 45.75
C THR A 911 31.24 -5.53 44.65
N VAL A 912 31.95 -6.42 43.98
CA VAL A 912 31.40 -7.48 43.13
C VAL A 912 31.96 -8.80 43.63
N ASP A 913 31.11 -9.68 44.18
CA ASP A 913 31.55 -10.95 44.77
C ASP A 913 30.85 -12.13 44.09
N VAL A 914 31.61 -12.84 43.25
CA VAL A 914 31.11 -13.94 42.42
C VAL A 914 31.59 -15.30 42.91
N SER A 915 30.70 -16.29 42.80
CA SER A 915 30.94 -17.68 43.16
C SER A 915 30.65 -18.59 41.97
N GLY A 916 30.90 -19.88 42.14
CA GLY A 916 30.68 -20.87 41.08
C GLY A 916 31.87 -20.96 40.13
N LYS A 917 32.09 -22.16 39.58
CA LYS A 917 33.22 -22.47 38.70
C LYS A 917 33.12 -21.70 37.38
N GLU A 918 34.25 -21.27 36.82
CA GLU A 918 34.34 -20.57 35.52
C GLU A 918 33.52 -19.24 35.48
N SER A 919 33.30 -18.61 36.65
CA SER A 919 32.59 -17.33 36.81
C SER A 919 33.44 -16.09 36.45
N ILE A 920 32.80 -14.95 36.17
CA ILE A 920 33.48 -13.71 35.78
C ILE A 920 33.00 -12.52 36.63
N GLY A 921 33.91 -11.76 37.23
CA GLY A 921 33.56 -10.56 38.00
C GLY A 921 33.00 -9.46 37.12
N LEU A 922 33.82 -8.93 36.20
CA LEU A 922 33.46 -7.89 35.24
C LEU A 922 33.76 -8.36 33.81
N LEU A 923 32.72 -8.59 33.01
CA LEU A 923 32.78 -9.07 31.62
C LEU A 923 32.49 -7.92 30.65
N GLY A 924 33.41 -7.68 29.71
CA GLY A 924 33.29 -6.64 28.69
C GLY A 924 33.49 -7.15 27.26
N LEU A 925 32.50 -6.95 26.39
CA LEU A 925 32.60 -7.23 24.94
C LEU A 925 32.44 -5.95 24.11
N ALA A 926 33.25 -5.79 23.06
CA ALA A 926 33.18 -4.62 22.18
C ALA A 926 31.84 -4.55 21.40
N TYR A 927 31.23 -5.70 21.09
CA TYR A 927 29.87 -5.86 20.56
C TYR A 927 29.15 -7.00 21.30
N ARG A 928 27.81 -6.98 21.35
CA ARG A 928 27.01 -8.15 21.76
C ARG A 928 27.20 -9.28 20.76
N THR A 929 27.11 -10.53 21.19
CA THR A 929 27.18 -11.72 20.31
C THR A 929 25.89 -12.53 20.36
N VAL A 930 25.48 -13.05 19.20
CA VAL A 930 24.44 -14.07 19.05
C VAL A 930 25.08 -15.44 18.82
N GLU A 931 24.39 -16.52 19.19
CA GLU A 931 24.71 -17.87 18.71
C GLU A 931 24.01 -18.12 17.36
N GLU A 932 24.77 -18.39 16.30
CA GLU A 932 24.22 -18.87 15.02
C GLU A 932 24.68 -20.31 14.74
N GLU A 933 23.87 -21.07 13.99
CA GLU A 933 24.31 -22.34 13.40
C GLU A 933 25.10 -22.07 12.12
N ASP A 934 26.36 -22.49 12.11
CA ASP A 934 27.25 -22.49 10.94
C ASP A 934 27.71 -23.92 10.64
N LYS A 935 28.55 -24.11 9.62
CA LYS A 935 29.19 -25.40 9.32
C LYS A 935 30.68 -25.34 9.65
N ASP A 936 31.18 -26.39 10.28
CA ASP A 936 32.62 -26.59 10.39
C ASP A 936 33.23 -26.97 9.03
N LYS A 937 34.57 -27.05 9.01
CA LYS A 937 35.36 -27.43 7.83
C LYS A 937 35.03 -28.82 7.25
N ASP A 938 34.32 -29.67 8.00
CA ASP A 938 33.90 -31.01 7.60
C ASP A 938 32.41 -31.06 7.23
N GLY A 939 31.74 -29.89 7.20
CA GLY A 939 30.34 -29.72 6.78
C GLY A 939 29.30 -29.93 7.88
N LYS A 940 29.71 -30.23 9.11
CA LYS A 940 28.83 -30.52 10.24
C LYS A 940 28.37 -29.22 10.90
N LYS A 941 27.10 -29.18 11.36
CA LYS A 941 26.55 -28.04 12.11
C LYS A 941 27.32 -27.81 13.41
N VAL A 942 27.76 -26.57 13.63
CA VAL A 942 28.38 -26.08 14.85
C VAL A 942 27.78 -24.72 15.23
N LYS A 943 27.78 -24.39 16.52
CA LYS A 943 27.40 -23.05 16.99
C LYS A 943 28.59 -22.10 16.92
N VAL A 944 28.37 -20.88 16.46
CA VAL A 944 29.39 -19.81 16.43
C VAL A 944 28.85 -18.54 17.08
N GLU A 945 29.69 -17.88 17.88
CA GLU A 945 29.42 -16.53 18.40
C GLU A 945 29.66 -15.49 17.30
N ARG A 946 28.62 -14.77 16.86
CA ARG A 946 28.73 -13.72 15.84
C ARG A 946 28.42 -12.33 16.43
N PRO A 947 29.31 -11.32 16.26
CA PRO A 947 29.06 -9.97 16.74
C PRO A 947 27.89 -9.29 16.03
N ILE A 948 26.98 -8.66 16.78
CA ILE A 948 25.99 -7.74 16.23
C ILE A 948 26.65 -6.37 16.05
N ILE A 949 26.78 -5.95 14.80
CA ILE A 949 27.26 -4.63 14.42
C ILE A 949 26.04 -3.68 14.30
N ASP A 950 26.18 -2.44 14.77
CA ASP A 950 25.19 -1.36 14.68
C ASP A 950 23.78 -1.73 15.19
N GLU A 951 23.70 -2.47 16.31
CA GLU A 951 22.44 -2.91 16.96
C GLU A 951 21.46 -1.75 17.20
N PHE A 952 21.99 -0.58 17.58
CA PHE A 952 21.22 0.65 17.83
C PHE A 952 21.22 1.63 16.64
N GLY A 953 21.65 1.19 15.46
CA GLY A 953 21.81 2.00 14.26
C GLY A 953 23.18 2.69 14.17
N SER A 954 23.62 3.03 12.96
CA SER A 954 24.96 3.57 12.70
C SER A 954 25.21 4.99 13.27
N SER A 955 24.16 5.68 13.72
CA SER A 955 24.24 6.98 14.40
C SER A 955 24.57 6.89 15.90
N ALA A 956 24.41 5.73 16.54
CA ALA A 956 24.68 5.56 17.97
C ALA A 956 26.20 5.51 18.24
N VAL A 957 26.74 6.67 18.61
CA VAL A 957 28.19 6.93 18.74
C VAL A 957 28.81 6.06 19.83
N GLY A 958 29.88 5.34 19.50
CA GLY A 958 30.68 4.59 20.47
C GLY A 958 30.35 3.09 20.57
N GLN A 959 29.36 2.58 19.83
CA GLN A 959 29.23 1.15 19.56
C GLN A 959 30.55 0.54 19.05
N GLY A 960 30.74 -0.77 19.27
CA GLY A 960 31.99 -1.45 18.89
C GLY A 960 33.19 -1.14 19.80
N LYS A 961 32.95 -0.58 21.00
CA LYS A 961 33.93 -0.28 22.06
C LYS A 961 33.51 -0.92 23.39
N ILE A 962 34.40 -0.97 24.38
CA ILE A 962 34.07 -1.38 25.75
C ILE A 962 35.08 -0.81 26.77
N ASN A 963 34.60 -0.20 27.85
CA ASN A 963 35.43 0.37 28.92
C ASN A 963 34.99 -0.19 30.29
N ILE A 964 35.91 -0.81 31.04
CA ILE A 964 35.66 -1.27 32.41
C ILE A 964 36.73 -0.70 33.36
N LEU A 965 36.27 -0.07 34.43
CA LEU A 965 37.05 0.58 35.47
C LEU A 965 36.67 -0.01 36.85
N ASN A 966 37.61 -0.71 37.49
CA ASN A 966 37.47 -1.16 38.87
C ASN A 966 38.29 -0.28 39.82
N LYS A 967 37.59 0.48 40.67
CA LYS A 967 38.14 1.22 41.82
C LYS A 967 37.88 0.50 43.15
N GLY A 968 36.90 -0.41 43.19
CA GLY A 968 36.46 -1.14 44.36
C GLY A 968 36.99 -2.58 44.43
N ILE A 969 36.22 -3.48 45.04
CA ILE A 969 36.61 -4.88 45.27
C ILE A 969 35.93 -5.79 44.25
N VAL A 970 36.70 -6.69 43.64
CA VAL A 970 36.17 -7.87 42.93
C VAL A 970 36.69 -9.13 43.62
N SER A 971 35.79 -9.97 44.11
CA SER A 971 36.09 -11.22 44.82
C SER A 971 35.69 -12.42 43.97
N LEU A 972 36.65 -13.34 43.77
CA LEU A 972 36.47 -14.55 42.98
C LEU A 972 36.53 -15.79 43.88
N ASN A 973 35.36 -16.35 44.18
CA ASN A 973 35.19 -17.42 45.17
C ASN A 973 34.89 -18.80 44.57
N GLY A 974 34.87 -18.93 43.25
CA GLY A 974 34.88 -20.20 42.50
C GLY A 974 36.17 -20.43 41.70
N GLU A 975 36.43 -21.70 41.35
CA GLU A 975 37.63 -22.12 40.58
C GLU A 975 37.56 -21.64 39.12
N LYS A 976 38.73 -21.40 38.51
CA LYS A 976 38.89 -20.86 37.14
C LYS A 976 38.20 -19.52 36.89
N ALA A 977 37.80 -18.82 37.95
CA ALA A 977 37.07 -17.57 37.82
C ALA A 977 37.98 -16.43 37.31
N THR A 978 37.41 -15.46 36.61
CA THR A 978 38.16 -14.32 36.04
C THR A 978 37.69 -12.98 36.60
N GLY A 979 38.60 -12.12 37.07
CA GLY A 979 38.27 -10.85 37.72
C GLY A 979 37.70 -9.82 36.76
N ILE A 980 38.48 -9.47 35.74
CA ILE A 980 38.08 -8.61 34.63
C ILE A 980 38.38 -9.36 33.33
N PHE A 981 37.39 -9.61 32.47
CA PHE A 981 37.59 -10.17 31.13
C PHE A 981 37.16 -9.17 30.05
N ILE A 982 38.08 -8.80 29.16
CA ILE A 982 37.81 -7.92 28.03
C ILE A 982 38.10 -8.65 26.71
N LYS A 983 37.09 -8.80 25.86
CA LYS A 983 37.20 -9.45 24.54
C LYS A 983 36.78 -8.48 23.44
N ASN A 984 37.76 -7.99 22.67
CA ASN A 984 37.51 -7.12 21.53
C ASN A 984 37.15 -7.94 20.29
N ASN A 985 35.88 -8.32 20.22
CA ASN A 985 35.26 -8.98 19.08
C ASN A 985 34.95 -8.04 17.89
N ASN A 986 35.26 -6.74 17.99
CA ASN A 986 35.26 -5.84 16.84
C ASN A 986 36.48 -6.16 15.96
N SER A 987 36.23 -6.69 14.76
CA SER A 987 37.29 -7.15 13.84
C SER A 987 38.14 -6.00 13.29
N THR A 988 37.54 -4.83 13.03
CA THR A 988 38.21 -3.68 12.38
C THR A 988 38.89 -2.73 13.36
N ALA A 989 38.41 -2.64 14.61
CA ALA A 989 38.99 -1.76 15.62
C ALA A 989 40.34 -2.27 16.18
N THR A 990 41.05 -1.43 16.93
CA THR A 990 42.32 -1.77 17.61
C THR A 990 42.12 -1.97 19.12
N ARG A 991 43.14 -2.52 19.81
CA ARG A 991 43.13 -2.73 21.28
C ARG A 991 42.90 -1.48 22.14
N ALA A 992 42.97 -0.28 21.55
CA ALA A 992 42.63 0.98 22.22
C ALA A 992 41.11 1.21 22.39
N THR A 993 40.26 0.37 21.78
CA THR A 993 38.79 0.44 21.89
C THR A 993 38.19 -0.48 22.94
N ALA A 994 39.02 -1.31 23.59
CA ALA A 994 38.58 -2.30 24.56
C ALA A 994 39.53 -2.28 25.76
N ILE A 995 39.11 -1.63 26.85
CA ILE A 995 39.94 -1.27 27.99
C ILE A 995 39.42 -1.90 29.28
N GLY A 996 40.30 -2.59 30.01
CA GLY A 996 40.07 -3.04 31.38
C GLY A 996 41.10 -2.43 32.32
N LEU A 997 40.66 -1.62 33.28
CA LEU A 997 41.51 -0.90 34.23
C LEU A 997 41.13 -1.27 35.66
N ASN A 998 42.04 -1.92 36.39
CA ASN A 998 42.00 -1.98 37.86
C ASN A 998 42.76 -0.77 38.40
N ASP A 999 42.05 0.26 38.84
CA ASP A 999 42.62 1.53 39.29
C ASP A 999 43.32 1.39 40.66
N THR A 1000 43.99 2.45 41.10
CA THR A 1000 44.89 2.51 42.27
C THR A 1000 44.27 2.01 43.57
N THR A 1001 42.96 2.21 43.77
CA THR A 1001 42.19 1.69 44.92
C THR A 1001 41.60 0.30 44.68
N GLY A 1002 41.55 -0.14 43.42
CA GLY A 1002 40.91 -1.37 42.98
C GLY A 1002 41.64 -2.62 43.45
N THR A 1003 40.89 -3.58 43.98
CA THR A 1003 41.43 -4.85 44.48
C THR A 1003 40.71 -6.05 43.86
N LEU A 1004 41.46 -6.90 43.16
CA LEU A 1004 40.99 -8.18 42.63
C LEU A 1004 41.49 -9.32 43.52
N THR A 1005 40.60 -10.08 44.17
CA THR A 1005 40.96 -11.18 45.07
C THR A 1005 40.63 -12.54 44.46
N LEU A 1006 41.66 -13.38 44.25
CA LEU A 1006 41.52 -14.72 43.68
C LEU A 1006 41.58 -15.76 44.81
N SER A 1007 40.43 -16.11 45.40
CA SER A 1007 40.34 -17.02 46.54
C SER A 1007 40.47 -18.52 46.18
N ARG A 1008 40.42 -18.86 44.89
CA ARG A 1008 40.39 -20.24 44.37
C ARG A 1008 41.42 -20.48 43.27
N ASN A 1009 41.55 -21.76 42.91
CA ASN A 1009 42.54 -22.29 41.99
C ASN A 1009 42.20 -22.00 40.52
N GLU A 1010 43.22 -22.01 39.66
CA GLU A 1010 43.14 -21.80 38.21
C GLU A 1010 42.55 -20.44 37.77
N SER A 1011 42.34 -19.52 38.72
CA SER A 1011 41.67 -18.24 38.50
C SER A 1011 42.59 -17.18 37.88
N VAL A 1012 42.01 -16.20 37.19
CA VAL A 1012 42.73 -15.13 36.48
C VAL A 1012 42.30 -13.75 36.99
N GLY A 1013 43.24 -12.86 37.31
CA GLY A 1013 42.91 -11.51 37.80
C GLY A 1013 42.34 -10.63 36.68
N MET A 1014 43.13 -10.39 35.65
CA MET A 1014 42.69 -9.69 34.43
C MET A 1014 42.99 -10.54 33.20
N SER A 1015 42.02 -10.66 32.29
CA SER A 1015 42.06 -11.51 31.09
C SER A 1015 41.70 -10.70 29.84
N GLY A 1016 42.37 -10.91 28.71
CA GLY A 1016 42.26 -10.03 27.54
C GLY A 1016 42.42 -10.71 26.17
N GLU A 1017 41.50 -10.41 25.26
CA GLU A 1017 41.62 -10.73 23.82
C GLU A 1017 41.54 -9.45 23.00
N LYS A 1018 42.63 -9.11 22.28
CA LYS A 1018 42.75 -7.88 21.47
C LYS A 1018 42.39 -6.61 22.26
N ALA A 1019 42.81 -6.55 23.53
CA ALA A 1019 42.42 -5.56 24.53
C ALA A 1019 43.63 -4.87 25.19
N THR A 1020 43.37 -3.78 25.92
CA THR A 1020 44.36 -3.13 26.79
C THR A 1020 43.97 -3.36 28.25
N LEU A 1021 44.82 -4.05 29.00
CA LEU A 1021 44.62 -4.35 30.42
C LEU A 1021 45.64 -3.56 31.26
N THR A 1022 45.17 -2.81 32.25
CA THR A 1022 46.02 -2.02 33.14
C THR A 1022 45.68 -2.29 34.61
N ASN A 1023 46.67 -2.69 35.40
CA ASN A 1023 46.58 -2.74 36.85
C ASN A 1023 47.40 -1.60 37.49
N ASN A 1024 46.72 -0.64 38.10
CA ASN A 1024 47.30 0.36 39.00
C ASN A 1024 47.12 -0.07 40.48
N GLY A 1025 46.10 -0.86 40.78
CA GLY A 1025 45.75 -1.33 42.12
C GLY A 1025 46.38 -2.67 42.52
N ILE A 1026 45.64 -3.46 43.29
CA ILE A 1026 46.09 -4.75 43.84
C ILE A 1026 45.42 -5.92 43.12
N ILE A 1027 46.23 -6.92 42.76
CA ILE A 1027 45.75 -8.27 42.42
C ILE A 1027 46.31 -9.23 43.48
N ASP A 1028 45.43 -9.87 44.25
CA ASP A 1028 45.77 -10.66 45.44
C ASP A 1028 45.44 -12.15 45.22
N ILE A 1029 46.46 -12.93 44.85
CA ILE A 1029 46.31 -14.34 44.45
C ILE A 1029 46.53 -15.26 45.66
N LYS A 1030 45.43 -15.86 46.14
CA LYS A 1030 45.39 -16.77 47.30
C LYS A 1030 45.23 -18.24 46.90
N GLY A 1031 44.69 -18.50 45.71
CA GLY A 1031 44.59 -19.84 45.12
C GLY A 1031 45.92 -20.42 44.62
N GLN A 1032 45.80 -21.54 43.93
CA GLN A 1032 46.89 -22.31 43.32
C GLN A 1032 46.68 -22.42 41.81
N GLU A 1033 47.78 -22.45 41.03
CA GLU A 1033 47.72 -22.44 39.55
C GLU A 1033 47.00 -21.19 38.99
N SER A 1034 46.94 -20.12 39.76
CA SER A 1034 46.22 -18.89 39.43
C SER A 1034 47.16 -17.83 38.82
N THR A 1035 46.65 -16.97 37.94
CA THR A 1035 47.41 -15.97 37.18
C THR A 1035 46.95 -14.54 37.44
N GLY A 1036 47.88 -13.60 37.63
CA GLY A 1036 47.54 -12.20 37.91
C GLY A 1036 46.95 -11.48 36.69
N MET A 1037 47.71 -11.45 35.59
CA MET A 1037 47.25 -10.91 34.30
C MET A 1037 47.55 -11.87 33.15
N PHE A 1038 46.57 -12.09 32.27
CA PHE A 1038 46.66 -12.94 31.09
C PHE A 1038 46.11 -12.22 29.86
N ALA A 1039 46.79 -12.31 28.71
CA ALA A 1039 46.22 -11.80 27.46
C ALA A 1039 46.80 -12.47 26.21
N LYS A 1040 46.08 -12.35 25.09
CA LYS A 1040 46.43 -12.86 23.76
C LYS A 1040 45.83 -12.00 22.63
N ASN A 1041 46.04 -12.39 21.37
CA ASN A 1041 45.49 -11.76 20.18
C ASN A 1041 45.92 -10.28 20.04
N SER A 1042 47.22 -10.01 20.09
CA SER A 1042 47.80 -8.66 20.00
C SER A 1042 47.30 -7.69 21.07
N SER A 1043 47.13 -8.15 22.31
CA SER A 1043 46.74 -7.31 23.46
C SER A 1043 47.91 -6.49 24.03
N LYS A 1044 47.65 -5.68 25.07
CA LYS A 1044 48.70 -5.14 25.94
C LYS A 1044 48.31 -5.30 27.42
N MET A 1045 49.27 -5.70 28.25
CA MET A 1045 49.13 -5.79 29.70
C MET A 1045 50.12 -4.85 30.41
N ILE A 1046 49.63 -3.99 31.29
CA ILE A 1046 50.42 -3.00 32.03
C ILE A 1046 50.20 -3.19 33.53
N ASN A 1047 51.27 -3.40 34.31
CA ASN A 1047 51.21 -3.38 35.77
C ASN A 1047 51.97 -2.18 36.35
N ASN A 1048 51.22 -1.15 36.73
CA ASN A 1048 51.67 -0.02 37.55
C ASN A 1048 51.32 -0.23 39.04
N GLY A 1049 50.74 -1.38 39.40
CA GLY A 1049 50.21 -1.71 40.72
C GLY A 1049 51.00 -2.81 41.44
N THR A 1050 50.32 -3.62 42.24
CA THR A 1050 50.94 -4.70 43.01
C THR A 1050 50.21 -6.03 42.76
N ILE A 1051 50.90 -6.98 42.13
CA ILE A 1051 50.44 -8.36 41.99
C ILE A 1051 51.07 -9.19 43.11
N LYS A 1052 50.27 -9.81 43.98
CA LYS A 1052 50.71 -10.66 45.09
C LYS A 1052 50.38 -12.10 44.79
N LEU A 1053 51.32 -13.02 45.04
CA LEU A 1053 51.12 -14.45 44.83
C LEU A 1053 51.54 -15.24 46.07
N VAL A 1054 50.63 -16.03 46.64
CA VAL A 1054 51.02 -17.02 47.65
C VAL A 1054 51.97 -18.07 47.05
N THR A 1055 52.76 -18.69 47.93
CA THR A 1055 53.58 -19.87 47.60
C THR A 1055 52.74 -20.93 46.90
N SER A 1056 53.23 -21.43 45.77
CA SER A 1056 52.61 -22.59 45.11
C SER A 1056 53.02 -23.88 45.81
N THR A 1057 52.06 -24.79 45.94
CA THR A 1057 52.18 -26.11 46.58
C THR A 1057 53.08 -27.08 45.82
N SER A 1058 53.34 -26.85 44.53
CA SER A 1058 54.23 -27.67 43.70
C SER A 1058 55.13 -26.80 42.82
N ALA A 1059 56.26 -27.37 42.38
CA ALA A 1059 57.24 -26.74 41.50
C ALA A 1059 56.86 -26.77 40.01
N ASP A 1060 55.84 -27.55 39.63
CA ASP A 1060 55.32 -27.66 38.26
C ASP A 1060 53.95 -26.95 38.11
N LYS A 1061 53.13 -27.01 39.16
CA LYS A 1061 51.81 -26.35 39.27
C LYS A 1061 51.97 -24.98 39.95
N LEU A 1062 52.18 -23.95 39.14
CA LEU A 1062 52.75 -22.66 39.54
C LEU A 1062 51.73 -21.52 39.46
N ASN A 1063 51.71 -20.65 40.48
CA ASN A 1063 51.10 -19.31 40.41
C ASN A 1063 51.99 -18.36 39.56
N ILE A 1064 51.37 -17.56 38.68
CA ILE A 1064 52.07 -16.72 37.69
C ILE A 1064 51.63 -15.25 37.75
N GLY A 1065 52.56 -14.29 37.78
CA GLY A 1065 52.23 -12.86 37.90
C GLY A 1065 51.58 -12.30 36.63
N MET A 1066 52.28 -12.38 35.50
CA MET A 1066 51.77 -12.01 34.18
C MET A 1066 52.10 -13.12 33.16
N PHE A 1067 51.16 -13.52 32.31
CA PHE A 1067 51.35 -14.58 31.31
C PHE A 1067 50.86 -14.18 29.91
N THR A 1068 51.71 -14.38 28.90
CA THR A 1068 51.25 -14.58 27.52
C THR A 1068 52.10 -15.58 26.76
N ALA A 1069 51.45 -16.41 25.93
CA ALA A 1069 52.11 -17.24 24.92
C ALA A 1069 52.08 -16.60 23.51
N ASP A 1070 51.34 -15.49 23.33
CA ASP A 1070 51.30 -14.73 22.09
C ASP A 1070 52.61 -13.93 21.90
N LYS A 1071 53.03 -13.75 20.65
CA LYS A 1071 54.21 -12.94 20.29
C LYS A 1071 53.88 -11.44 20.16
N ASP A 1072 52.64 -11.12 19.79
CA ASP A 1072 52.20 -9.75 19.48
C ASP A 1072 51.48 -9.09 20.67
N THR A 1073 51.32 -9.82 21.78
CA THR A 1073 50.84 -9.29 23.05
C THR A 1073 52.01 -8.75 23.86
N GLU A 1074 51.92 -7.47 24.23
CA GLU A 1074 52.96 -6.75 24.99
C GLU A 1074 52.73 -6.89 26.51
N ILE A 1075 53.82 -7.12 27.25
CA ILE A 1075 53.84 -7.02 28.72
C ILE A 1075 54.69 -5.82 29.15
N GLU A 1076 54.13 -4.98 30.02
CA GLU A 1076 54.81 -3.84 30.63
C GLU A 1076 54.64 -3.92 32.16
N ASN A 1077 55.73 -4.02 32.91
CA ASN A 1077 55.70 -4.01 34.38
C ASN A 1077 56.49 -2.82 34.92
N ASN A 1078 55.77 -1.86 35.49
CA ASN A 1078 56.29 -0.59 36.00
C ASN A 1078 56.30 -0.53 37.54
N LYS A 1079 55.77 -1.56 38.22
CA LYS A 1079 55.78 -1.66 39.69
C LYS A 1079 55.86 -3.13 40.13
N ASP A 1080 55.13 -3.55 41.16
CA ASP A 1080 55.45 -4.72 41.98
C ASP A 1080 54.78 -6.02 41.49
N ILE A 1081 55.57 -7.09 41.39
CA ILE A 1081 55.12 -8.49 41.36
C ILE A 1081 55.82 -9.21 42.53
N ILE A 1082 55.06 -9.65 43.53
CA ILE A 1082 55.56 -10.21 44.80
C ILE A 1082 55.03 -11.62 44.98
N GLY A 1083 55.86 -12.63 44.71
CA GLY A 1083 55.51 -14.05 44.79
C GLY A 1083 56.19 -14.79 45.94
N GLY A 1084 55.49 -15.77 46.51
CA GLY A 1084 56.04 -16.77 47.42
C GLY A 1084 56.98 -17.77 46.72
N ASN A 1085 57.23 -18.90 47.38
CA ASN A 1085 58.05 -19.98 46.81
C ASN A 1085 57.31 -20.69 45.67
N ASN A 1086 58.04 -21.30 44.73
CA ASN A 1086 57.50 -21.94 43.54
C ASN A 1086 56.59 -21.00 42.71
N THR A 1087 56.98 -19.77 42.43
CA THR A 1087 56.18 -18.82 41.61
C THR A 1087 56.92 -18.39 40.34
N TYR A 1088 56.19 -17.89 39.34
CA TYR A 1088 56.77 -17.26 38.16
C TYR A 1088 56.32 -15.78 38.10
N GLY A 1089 57.26 -14.85 38.02
CA GLY A 1089 56.94 -13.41 37.96
C GLY A 1089 56.25 -13.04 36.65
N ILE A 1090 56.96 -13.23 35.52
CA ILE A 1090 56.42 -13.00 34.18
C ILE A 1090 56.75 -14.20 33.27
N PHE A 1091 55.77 -14.70 32.53
CA PHE A 1091 55.95 -15.54 31.35
C PHE A 1091 55.51 -14.75 30.11
N GLY A 1092 56.39 -14.52 29.14
CA GLY A 1092 56.04 -13.72 27.97
C GLY A 1092 57.14 -13.68 26.92
N LYS A 1093 56.80 -13.22 25.72
CA LYS A 1093 57.75 -13.08 24.60
C LYS A 1093 58.30 -11.66 24.49
N THR A 1094 57.40 -10.67 24.51
CA THR A 1094 57.70 -9.24 24.37
C THR A 1094 57.41 -8.54 25.70
N ILE A 1095 58.46 -8.22 26.46
CA ILE A 1095 58.39 -7.76 27.86
C ILE A 1095 59.19 -6.46 28.03
N SER A 1096 58.62 -5.49 28.74
CA SER A 1096 59.31 -4.28 29.21
C SER A 1096 59.18 -4.16 30.73
N LEU A 1097 60.31 -4.07 31.43
CA LEU A 1097 60.37 -3.78 32.86
C LEU A 1097 60.79 -2.31 33.03
N GLY A 1098 59.86 -1.46 33.46
CA GLY A 1098 60.08 -0.02 33.65
C GLY A 1098 61.05 0.28 34.79
N SER A 1099 61.47 1.54 34.93
CA SER A 1099 62.50 1.94 35.92
C SER A 1099 62.08 1.76 37.38
N SER A 1100 60.78 1.75 37.66
CA SER A 1100 60.17 1.39 38.96
C SER A 1100 59.68 -0.07 39.01
N GLY A 1101 59.88 -0.83 37.92
CA GLY A 1101 59.45 -2.21 37.76
C GLY A 1101 60.21 -3.16 38.67
N LYS A 1102 59.48 -3.88 39.51
CA LYS A 1102 60.03 -4.80 40.51
C LYS A 1102 59.38 -6.18 40.42
N ILE A 1103 60.22 -7.21 40.36
CA ILE A 1103 59.82 -8.61 40.52
C ILE A 1103 60.55 -9.14 41.76
N LYS A 1104 59.81 -9.74 42.71
CA LYS A 1104 60.37 -10.37 43.91
C LYS A 1104 59.70 -11.72 44.10
N VAL A 1105 60.44 -12.82 43.96
CA VAL A 1105 59.89 -14.18 44.07
C VAL A 1105 60.69 -15.05 45.05
N GLY A 1106 60.01 -15.95 45.76
CA GLY A 1106 60.59 -16.81 46.80
C GLY A 1106 61.46 -17.94 46.28
N ASP A 1107 61.77 -18.91 47.15
CA ASP A 1107 62.61 -20.07 46.81
C ASP A 1107 62.04 -20.89 45.62
N ASN A 1108 62.92 -21.46 44.79
CA ASN A 1108 62.60 -22.32 43.63
C ASN A 1108 61.74 -21.65 42.52
N SER A 1109 61.75 -20.31 42.47
CA SER A 1109 60.90 -19.46 41.60
C SER A 1109 61.67 -18.80 40.46
N VAL A 1110 60.98 -18.39 39.39
CA VAL A 1110 61.59 -17.71 38.22
C VAL A 1110 61.08 -16.28 38.11
N GLY A 1111 61.99 -15.31 37.94
CA GLY A 1111 61.63 -13.89 37.80
C GLY A 1111 60.95 -13.59 36.46
N ILE A 1112 61.63 -13.86 35.35
CA ILE A 1112 61.12 -13.72 33.98
C ILE A 1112 61.44 -15.00 33.20
N TYR A 1113 60.47 -15.55 32.48
CA TYR A 1113 60.63 -16.66 31.55
C TYR A 1113 60.17 -16.23 30.15
N SER A 1114 61.08 -16.32 29.16
CA SER A 1114 60.76 -16.08 27.75
C SER A 1114 61.30 -17.21 26.88
N ASN A 1115 60.53 -17.61 25.87
CA ASN A 1115 60.90 -18.57 24.84
C ASN A 1115 60.85 -17.97 23.42
N GLY A 1116 60.82 -16.64 23.31
CA GLY A 1116 60.72 -15.95 22.03
C GLY A 1116 61.97 -16.14 21.18
N LYS A 1117 61.80 -16.74 19.99
CA LYS A 1117 62.83 -16.82 18.95
C LYS A 1117 62.62 -15.66 17.97
N TYR A 1118 63.66 -14.87 17.75
CA TYR A 1118 63.64 -13.70 16.86
C TYR A 1118 64.67 -13.89 15.75
N ALA A 1119 64.41 -13.32 14.57
CA ALA A 1119 65.35 -13.36 13.45
C ALA A 1119 66.57 -12.47 13.73
N SER A 1120 67.77 -12.93 13.34
CA SER A 1120 69.00 -12.15 13.48
C SER A 1120 68.89 -10.84 12.69
N GLY A 1121 69.21 -9.71 13.33
CA GLY A 1121 69.19 -8.37 12.72
C GLY A 1121 68.01 -7.47 13.10
N LEU A 1122 67.00 -7.94 13.82
CA LEU A 1122 65.96 -7.07 14.39
C LEU A 1122 66.47 -6.39 15.68
N ILE A 1123 66.35 -5.06 15.74
CA ILE A 1123 66.93 -4.22 16.80
C ILE A 1123 65.95 -3.99 17.99
N THR A 1124 64.77 -4.60 17.97
CA THR A 1124 63.80 -4.55 19.08
C THR A 1124 64.09 -5.68 20.09
N PRO A 1125 64.55 -5.38 21.32
CA PRO A 1125 64.79 -6.41 22.33
C PRO A 1125 63.48 -7.06 22.76
N SER A 1126 63.50 -8.39 22.90
CA SER A 1126 62.35 -9.18 23.39
C SER A 1126 62.08 -8.96 24.88
N ILE A 1127 63.13 -8.69 25.65
CA ILE A 1127 63.06 -8.25 27.04
C ILE A 1127 63.83 -6.94 27.16
N ASN A 1128 63.11 -5.85 27.40
CA ASN A 1128 63.69 -4.56 27.75
C ASN A 1128 63.71 -4.40 29.28
N LEU A 1129 64.87 -4.09 29.86
CA LEU A 1129 65.02 -3.82 31.29
C LEU A 1129 65.55 -2.39 31.46
N ALA A 1130 64.71 -1.48 31.95
CA ALA A 1130 65.11 -0.10 32.19
C ALA A 1130 66.10 0.00 33.36
N ALA A 1131 66.92 1.05 33.38
CA ALA A 1131 67.77 1.35 34.52
C ALA A 1131 66.94 1.49 35.82
N ASN A 1132 67.50 1.01 36.93
CA ASN A 1132 66.86 0.88 38.26
C ASN A 1132 65.76 -0.18 38.41
N SER A 1133 65.35 -0.86 37.33
CA SER A 1133 64.47 -2.02 37.43
C SER A 1133 65.10 -3.15 38.26
N THR A 1134 64.29 -3.89 39.02
CA THR A 1134 64.76 -4.82 40.06
C THR A 1134 64.15 -6.21 39.90
N ILE A 1135 64.99 -7.26 39.93
CA ILE A 1135 64.56 -8.66 39.99
C ILE A 1135 65.24 -9.33 41.19
N GLU A 1136 64.45 -9.61 42.24
CA GLU A 1136 64.86 -10.37 43.42
C GLU A 1136 64.35 -11.82 43.32
N VAL A 1137 65.24 -12.79 43.55
CA VAL A 1137 64.94 -14.23 43.56
C VAL A 1137 65.43 -14.87 44.86
N GLY A 1138 64.76 -15.93 45.30
CA GLY A 1138 65.09 -16.68 46.51
C GLY A 1138 66.48 -17.33 46.52
N LYS A 1139 66.91 -17.83 47.69
CA LYS A 1139 68.24 -18.39 47.89
C LYS A 1139 68.40 -19.78 47.25
N LYS A 1140 67.29 -20.52 47.08
CA LYS A 1140 67.26 -21.83 46.38
C LYS A 1140 66.79 -21.73 44.93
N ASN A 1141 67.18 -20.66 44.23
CA ASN A 1141 66.73 -20.40 42.86
C ASN A 1141 67.78 -20.75 41.81
N GLN A 1142 67.26 -20.91 40.59
CA GLN A 1142 67.99 -21.00 39.35
C GLN A 1142 67.48 -19.86 38.47
#